data_AF-F4KW57-F1
#
_entry.id   AF-F4KW57-F1
#
_cell.length_a   1.000
_cell.length_b   1.000
_cell.length_c   1.000
_cell.angle_alpha   90.00
_cell.angle_beta   90.00
_cell.angle_gamma   90.00
#
_symmetry.space_group_name_H-M   'P 1'
#
loop_
_entity.id
_entity.type
_entity.pdbx_description
1 polymer ?
#
loop_
_entity_poly.entity_id
_entity_poly.type
_entity_poly.pdbx_seq_one_letter_code
_entity_poly.pdbx_strand_id
1 'polypeptide(L)'
;MSLRPYFCSVLLVLLSLSGFSQVKKGYKFLAKKNYPAARTAFLKQYQHPVYATGARTGLVQIRLAEQEKQLDSLFKLADQLYLAAEKWEALSPKSRKKLVKKTGVDTTRFRELFAEIESRALVQYHDSTGILVFDQHLYHFPDTPAVAIFQQREGLRAKMVAWHLKSLRQANYAILDALYNHHYDLLSQRGKRYPDYVYSFILDAFIKEHTYRNLATFVKEQPGHWFSEACWSEQAVEVLRQDSVQLALGFLRQYPYFILDDWMDLHINRLTNDGLLIDSTEYNPTEWTQIQELRLGWDLMKQLRSGKRTPSYDQDLLRYLQITAPSKRGYDLFRLALSAYQRRAAWDKALQLLKTAQQLYPDVMPPDCDKRYLFYTSKNEWFKTAIDIMQRPADGFSIEPVPGLSQADREELAPVFSPDGRSLYLALENGRNGLDIYISHFDVQQNFWQTPQRVASLSSAADDIPYSVTRDGREFLLAQGGKLMMSTYGASDWQKPFGLPLTVNEFPWVGRATLSPDGRCLIFEGSGNKKEAHEVEPPFIHLYRMVKGESRFGWGNPQIMASLIIEGGEERTPAFGPDGNLYFIADRWPSLGQGDVFVTRSTKDDWSEWTKPENLGKEVNTLGEEKHWLSIAPDNTSAIFATDELSKKHESELYSMALPGIAKAEKHQILNLPVGNIGQHLSPSKRREMVLQIRDAATDQLISEVKPQGELRFIVSLPGAWTKIRYQVFESAKSVVPLTQVGEYVLKPGGLQELPELILLQ
;
A
#
# COMPACT_ATOMS: atom_id res chain seq x y z
N MET A 1 -61.05 12.42 63.15
CA MET A 1 -60.92 11.80 61.80
C MET A 1 -60.69 12.91 60.79
N SER A 2 -59.47 13.13 60.31
CA SER A 2 -59.20 14.09 59.23
C SER A 2 -57.93 13.74 58.44
N LEU A 3 -58.15 13.38 57.17
CA LEU A 3 -57.37 13.74 55.98
C LEU A 3 -55.84 13.94 56.15
N ARG A 4 -55.05 12.85 56.19
CA ARG A 4 -53.58 12.93 56.00
C ARG A 4 -52.94 11.96 54.99
N PRO A 5 -53.48 10.77 54.62
CA PRO A 5 -52.82 9.92 53.61
C PRO A 5 -53.14 10.29 52.15
N TYR A 6 -54.23 11.02 51.89
CA TYR A 6 -54.59 11.48 50.54
C TYR A 6 -53.79 12.72 50.08
N PHE A 7 -53.33 13.57 51.01
CA PHE A 7 -52.58 14.77 50.63
C PHE A 7 -51.16 14.47 50.15
N CYS A 8 -50.46 13.49 50.73
CA CYS A 8 -49.10 13.11 50.28
C CYS A 8 -49.09 12.38 48.93
N SER A 9 -50.08 11.54 48.66
CA SER A 9 -50.22 10.83 47.39
C SER A 9 -50.69 11.78 46.26
N VAL A 10 -51.56 12.75 46.57
CA VAL A 10 -51.92 13.83 45.63
C VAL A 10 -50.76 14.82 45.43
N LEU A 11 -49.94 15.15 46.44
CA LEU A 11 -48.76 16.00 46.26
C LEU A 11 -47.68 15.33 45.39
N LEU A 12 -47.41 14.03 45.58
CA LEU A 12 -46.47 13.28 44.73
C LEU A 12 -47.00 13.13 43.29
N VAL A 13 -48.31 12.96 43.12
CA VAL A 13 -48.96 12.98 41.80
C VAL A 13 -48.91 14.39 41.19
N LEU A 14 -49.14 15.45 41.95
CA LEU A 14 -49.08 16.86 41.51
C LEU A 14 -47.65 17.32 41.21
N LEU A 15 -46.64 16.88 41.96
CA LEU A 15 -45.22 17.10 41.67
C LEU A 15 -44.77 16.32 40.42
N SER A 16 -45.30 15.11 40.21
CA SER A 16 -45.06 14.32 39.00
C SER A 16 -45.79 14.87 37.74
N LEU A 17 -46.90 15.61 37.95
CA LEU A 17 -47.70 16.29 36.91
C LEU A 17 -47.14 17.68 36.58
N SER A 18 -46.64 18.42 37.57
CA SER A 18 -46.04 19.75 37.38
C SER A 18 -44.72 19.64 36.63
N GLY A 19 -43.87 18.66 36.98
CA GLY A 19 -42.64 18.41 36.25
C GLY A 19 -42.84 17.94 34.82
N PHE A 20 -43.87 17.12 34.60
CA PHE A 20 -44.30 16.69 33.28
C PHE A 20 -44.79 17.83 32.37
N SER A 21 -45.59 18.75 32.92
CA SER A 21 -46.13 19.90 32.17
C SER A 21 -45.01 20.78 31.62
N GLN A 22 -43.93 20.97 32.39
CA GLN A 22 -42.84 21.87 32.00
C GLN A 22 -41.96 21.30 30.87
N VAL A 23 -41.54 20.03 30.91
CA VAL A 23 -40.73 19.47 29.81
C VAL A 23 -41.52 19.40 28.50
N LYS A 24 -42.80 19.02 28.56
CA LYS A 24 -43.69 19.03 27.38
C LYS A 24 -43.88 20.44 26.82
N LYS A 25 -44.06 21.45 27.69
CA LYS A 25 -44.10 22.87 27.29
C LYS A 25 -42.77 23.29 26.64
N GLY A 26 -41.64 22.87 27.21
CA GLY A 26 -40.31 23.11 26.65
C GLY A 26 -40.19 22.65 25.20
N TYR A 27 -40.52 21.39 24.91
CA TYR A 27 -40.50 20.88 23.53
C TYR A 27 -41.53 21.54 22.61
N LYS A 28 -42.69 21.96 23.13
CA LYS A 28 -43.67 22.75 22.35
C LYS A 28 -43.13 24.13 21.99
N PHE A 29 -42.41 24.79 22.88
CA PHE A 29 -41.75 26.07 22.60
C PHE A 29 -40.56 25.90 21.66
N LEU A 30 -39.78 24.82 21.83
CA LEU A 30 -38.66 24.45 20.96
C LEU A 30 -39.12 24.26 19.51
N ALA A 31 -40.21 23.51 19.29
CA ALA A 31 -40.80 23.32 17.96
C ALA A 31 -41.27 24.63 17.30
N LYS A 32 -41.60 25.65 18.11
CA LYS A 32 -41.97 26.99 17.67
C LYS A 32 -40.79 27.96 17.60
N LYS A 33 -39.55 27.48 17.80
CA LYS A 33 -38.31 28.29 17.87
C LYS A 33 -38.34 29.39 18.95
N ASN A 34 -39.17 29.27 19.99
CA ASN A 34 -39.18 30.18 21.13
C ASN A 34 -38.20 29.67 22.20
N TYR A 35 -36.91 29.88 21.94
CA TYR A 35 -35.82 29.35 22.77
C TYR A 35 -35.80 29.88 24.22
N PRO A 36 -36.05 31.18 24.51
CA PRO A 36 -36.07 31.66 25.89
C PRO A 36 -37.15 31.00 26.75
N ALA A 37 -38.37 30.84 26.20
CA ALA A 37 -39.47 30.16 26.89
C ALA A 37 -39.20 28.65 27.04
N ALA A 38 -38.62 28.02 26.02
CA ALA A 38 -38.21 26.62 26.07
C ALA A 38 -37.14 26.38 27.15
N ARG A 39 -36.10 27.22 27.19
CA ARG A 39 -34.99 27.15 28.17
C ARG A 39 -35.52 27.29 29.60
N THR A 40 -36.38 28.27 29.85
CA THR A 40 -37.02 28.47 31.16
C THR A 40 -37.83 27.25 31.60
N ALA A 41 -38.55 26.62 30.67
CA ALA A 41 -39.35 25.43 30.97
C ALA A 41 -38.47 24.19 31.24
N PHE A 42 -37.37 24.00 30.50
CA PHE A 42 -36.45 22.89 30.74
C PHE A 42 -35.64 23.05 32.03
N LEU A 43 -35.14 24.24 32.34
CA LEU A 43 -34.34 24.49 33.56
C LEU A 43 -35.10 24.14 34.84
N LYS A 44 -36.41 24.37 34.87
CA LYS A 44 -37.29 23.97 36.00
C LYS A 44 -37.27 22.47 36.29
N GLN A 45 -36.83 21.64 35.35
CA GLN A 45 -36.81 20.17 35.45
C GLN A 45 -35.41 19.58 35.31
N TYR A 46 -34.37 20.42 35.32
CA TYR A 46 -32.98 20.03 35.06
C TYR A 46 -32.44 18.95 36.01
N GLN A 47 -32.93 18.91 37.24
CA GLN A 47 -32.54 17.95 38.28
C GLN A 47 -33.61 16.88 38.57
N HIS A 48 -34.76 16.89 37.88
CA HIS A 48 -35.87 15.97 38.19
C HIS A 48 -35.49 14.49 37.90
N PRO A 49 -35.76 13.53 38.81
CA PRO A 49 -35.34 12.13 38.66
C PRO A 49 -35.72 11.45 37.33
N VAL A 50 -36.95 11.66 36.85
CA VAL A 50 -37.44 11.09 35.57
C VAL A 50 -37.32 12.05 34.38
N TYR A 51 -37.54 13.35 34.57
CA TYR A 51 -37.66 14.32 33.47
C TYR A 51 -36.38 15.10 33.17
N ALA A 52 -35.34 14.98 34.00
CA ALA A 52 -34.04 15.62 33.75
C ALA A 52 -33.44 15.21 32.42
N THR A 53 -33.57 13.93 32.02
CA THR A 53 -33.14 13.44 30.71
C THR A 53 -33.77 14.26 29.59
N GLY A 54 -35.10 14.41 29.60
CA GLY A 54 -35.81 15.18 28.58
C GLY A 54 -35.46 16.67 28.61
N ALA A 55 -35.28 17.24 29.80
CA ALA A 55 -34.92 18.65 29.98
C ALA A 55 -33.50 18.97 29.48
N ARG A 56 -32.50 18.16 29.86
CA ARG A 56 -31.10 18.32 29.43
C ARG A 56 -30.96 18.18 27.92
N THR A 57 -31.59 17.15 27.35
CA THR A 57 -31.64 16.95 25.89
C THR A 57 -32.25 18.16 25.17
N GLY A 58 -33.31 18.75 25.74
CA GLY A 58 -33.96 19.93 25.19
C GLY A 58 -33.08 21.18 25.24
N LEU A 59 -32.29 21.36 26.30
CA LEU A 59 -31.34 22.47 26.43
C LEU A 59 -30.20 22.37 25.41
N VAL A 60 -29.70 21.15 25.16
CA VAL A 60 -28.71 20.90 24.10
C VAL A 60 -29.28 21.25 22.74
N GLN A 61 -30.51 20.80 22.43
CA GLN A 61 -31.18 21.14 21.17
C GLN A 61 -31.37 22.65 20.98
N ILE A 62 -31.66 23.40 22.05
CA ILE A 62 -31.75 24.86 21.98
C ILE A 62 -30.40 25.44 21.54
N ARG A 63 -29.31 25.07 22.20
CA ARG A 63 -27.98 25.64 21.89
C ARG A 63 -27.52 25.27 20.48
N LEU A 64 -27.77 24.05 20.03
CA LEU A 64 -27.50 23.65 18.64
C LEU A 64 -28.36 24.45 17.65
N ALA A 65 -29.65 24.65 17.94
CA ALA A 65 -30.54 25.43 17.09
C ALA A 65 -30.21 26.94 17.05
N GLU A 66 -29.58 27.46 18.10
CA GLU A 66 -28.97 28.80 18.16
C GLU A 66 -27.63 28.89 17.42
N GLN A 67 -27.27 27.85 16.65
CA GLN A 67 -26.02 27.76 15.89
C GLN A 67 -24.77 27.87 16.76
N GLU A 68 -24.75 27.21 17.92
CA GLU A 68 -23.52 27.09 18.71
C GLU A 68 -22.39 26.51 17.86
N LYS A 69 -21.25 27.18 17.92
CA LYS A 69 -20.04 26.86 17.17
C LYS A 69 -18.78 26.91 18.04
N GLN A 70 -18.81 27.51 19.23
CA GLN A 70 -17.60 27.57 20.06
C GLN A 70 -17.25 26.18 20.58
N LEU A 71 -16.00 25.76 20.36
CA LEU A 71 -15.53 24.41 20.67
C LEU A 71 -15.73 24.02 22.14
N ASP A 72 -15.30 24.89 23.08
CA ASP A 72 -15.52 24.69 24.52
C ASP A 72 -17.00 24.56 24.90
N SER A 73 -17.86 25.31 24.21
CA SER A 73 -19.31 25.25 24.42
C SER A 73 -19.86 23.93 23.87
N LEU A 74 -19.42 23.47 22.70
CA LEU A 74 -19.81 22.19 22.11
C LEU A 74 -19.44 21.01 23.00
N PHE A 75 -18.26 21.01 23.63
CA PHE A 75 -17.90 20.00 24.62
C PHE A 75 -18.82 20.01 25.84
N LYS A 76 -19.12 21.20 26.39
CA LYS A 76 -20.09 21.33 27.49
C LYS A 76 -21.48 20.81 27.11
N LEU A 77 -21.89 20.96 25.84
CA LEU A 77 -23.15 20.38 25.35
C LEU A 77 -23.06 18.85 25.28
N ALA A 78 -21.95 18.29 24.80
CA ALA A 78 -21.72 16.85 24.80
C ALA A 78 -21.77 16.28 26.23
N ASP A 79 -21.18 16.97 27.21
CA ASP A 79 -21.22 16.60 28.63
C ASP A 79 -22.64 16.60 29.20
N GLN A 80 -23.43 17.63 28.86
CA GLN A 80 -24.82 17.70 29.28
C GLN A 80 -25.66 16.58 28.67
N LEU A 81 -25.40 16.25 27.41
CA LEU A 81 -26.06 15.15 26.70
C LEU A 81 -25.65 13.80 27.26
N TYR A 82 -24.37 13.64 27.62
CA TYR A 82 -23.83 12.46 28.29
C TYR A 82 -24.57 12.16 29.59
N LEU A 83 -24.63 13.14 30.48
CA LEU A 83 -25.36 12.99 31.74
C LEU A 83 -26.86 12.77 31.55
N ALA A 84 -27.43 13.19 30.41
CA ALA A 84 -28.81 12.89 30.06
C ALA A 84 -28.99 11.42 29.65
N ALA A 85 -28.07 10.89 28.85
CA ALA A 85 -28.04 9.51 28.39
C ALA A 85 -27.73 8.51 29.52
N GLU A 86 -26.82 8.84 30.43
CA GLU A 86 -26.56 8.03 31.64
C GLU A 86 -27.82 7.90 32.49
N LYS A 87 -28.48 9.04 32.76
CA LYS A 87 -29.75 9.05 33.49
C LYS A 87 -30.84 8.28 32.75
N TRP A 88 -30.87 8.36 31.42
CA TRP A 88 -31.78 7.58 30.59
C TRP A 88 -31.60 6.08 30.81
N GLU A 89 -30.36 5.60 30.83
CA GLU A 89 -30.06 4.19 31.08
C GLU A 89 -30.40 3.76 32.51
N ALA A 90 -30.29 4.64 33.49
CA ALA A 90 -30.73 4.36 34.86
C ALA A 90 -32.27 4.31 35.02
N LEU A 91 -33.06 4.74 34.03
CA LEU A 91 -34.53 4.70 34.11
C LEU A 91 -35.09 3.29 33.88
N SER A 92 -36.10 2.93 34.67
CA SER A 92 -36.90 1.72 34.43
C SER A 92 -37.59 1.73 33.06
N PRO A 93 -37.89 0.57 32.46
CA PRO A 93 -38.56 0.48 31.16
C PRO A 93 -39.87 1.28 31.08
N LYS A 94 -40.64 1.31 32.19
CA LYS A 94 -41.89 2.07 32.30
C LYS A 94 -41.65 3.59 32.21
N SER A 95 -40.59 4.08 32.86
CA SER A 95 -40.19 5.49 32.82
C SER A 95 -39.66 5.89 31.45
N ARG A 96 -38.84 5.05 30.80
CA ARG A 96 -38.37 5.27 29.42
C ARG A 96 -39.53 5.38 28.45
N LYS A 97 -40.45 4.40 28.43
CA LYS A 97 -41.65 4.41 27.56
C LYS A 97 -42.52 5.66 27.77
N LYS A 98 -42.64 6.11 29.03
CA LYS A 98 -43.36 7.34 29.38
C LYS A 98 -42.66 8.57 28.81
N LEU A 99 -41.34 8.66 28.89
CA LEU A 99 -40.58 9.78 28.37
C LEU A 99 -40.60 9.81 26.83
N VAL A 100 -40.34 8.70 26.13
CA VAL A 100 -40.42 8.61 24.65
C VAL A 100 -41.76 9.14 24.15
N LYS A 101 -42.88 8.60 24.66
CA LYS A 101 -44.23 8.99 24.22
C LYS A 101 -44.50 10.50 24.36
N LYS A 102 -43.80 11.16 25.29
CA LYS A 102 -44.10 12.54 25.70
C LYS A 102 -43.14 13.57 25.11
N THR A 103 -41.89 13.19 24.85
CA THR A 103 -40.85 14.11 24.39
C THR A 103 -40.14 13.64 23.13
N GLY A 104 -40.36 12.40 22.68
CA GLY A 104 -39.61 11.81 21.56
C GLY A 104 -38.13 11.57 21.87
N VAL A 105 -37.73 11.63 23.14
CA VAL A 105 -36.34 11.41 23.55
C VAL A 105 -36.13 9.92 23.79
N ASP A 106 -35.22 9.33 23.02
CA ASP A 106 -34.80 7.95 23.10
C ASP A 106 -33.32 7.80 22.73
N THR A 107 -32.84 6.56 22.66
CA THR A 107 -31.47 6.21 22.31
C THR A 107 -31.05 6.65 20.90
N THR A 108 -31.99 6.75 19.96
CA THR A 108 -31.72 7.24 18.60
C THR A 108 -31.52 8.75 18.62
N ARG A 109 -32.36 9.48 19.35
CA ARG A 109 -32.24 10.94 19.46
C ARG A 109 -30.93 11.38 20.12
N PHE A 110 -30.42 10.62 21.09
CA PHE A 110 -29.08 10.90 21.64
C PHE A 110 -28.00 10.75 20.57
N ARG A 111 -28.03 9.67 19.79
CA ARG A 111 -27.05 9.43 18.71
C ARG A 111 -27.05 10.55 17.67
N GLU A 112 -28.23 11.03 17.26
CA GLU A 112 -28.36 12.15 16.32
C GLU A 112 -27.72 13.44 16.86
N LEU A 113 -28.01 13.80 18.12
CA LEU A 113 -27.48 15.03 18.71
C LEU A 113 -25.98 14.95 18.98
N PHE A 114 -25.47 13.77 19.38
CA PHE A 114 -24.03 13.54 19.48
C PHE A 114 -23.37 13.69 18.10
N ALA A 115 -23.93 13.10 17.05
CA ALA A 115 -23.39 13.22 15.70
C ALA A 115 -23.40 14.68 15.19
N GLU A 116 -24.42 15.47 15.53
CA GLU A 116 -24.48 16.89 15.18
C GLU A 116 -23.42 17.72 15.93
N ILE A 117 -23.25 17.49 17.25
CA ILE A 117 -22.19 18.13 18.03
C ILE A 117 -20.82 17.77 17.46
N GLU A 118 -20.59 16.48 17.19
CA GLU A 118 -19.36 15.95 16.61
C GLU A 118 -19.04 16.63 15.26
N SER A 119 -20.02 16.69 14.35
CA SER A 119 -19.86 17.33 13.05
C SER A 119 -19.46 18.81 13.18
N ARG A 120 -20.11 19.55 14.08
CA ARG A 120 -19.77 20.97 14.31
C ARG A 120 -18.39 21.12 14.97
N ALA A 121 -18.04 20.26 15.91
CA ALA A 121 -16.73 20.27 16.54
C ALA A 121 -15.62 19.99 15.52
N LEU A 122 -15.81 19.00 14.63
CA LEU A 122 -14.92 18.71 13.50
C LEU A 122 -14.69 19.91 12.58
N VAL A 123 -15.73 20.67 12.28
CA VAL A 123 -15.59 21.92 11.50
C VAL A 123 -14.72 22.95 12.22
N GLN A 124 -14.80 23.06 13.54
CA GLN A 124 -13.99 24.01 14.30
C GLN A 124 -12.54 23.56 14.50
N TYR A 125 -12.30 22.24 14.57
CA TYR A 125 -10.95 21.70 14.67
C TYR A 125 -10.10 21.99 13.44
N HIS A 126 -10.72 22.12 12.27
CA HIS A 126 -10.06 22.45 11.02
C HIS A 126 -9.21 23.73 11.09
N ASP A 127 -9.55 24.66 11.99
CA ASP A 127 -8.94 25.99 12.07
C ASP A 127 -7.97 26.16 13.27
N SER A 128 -7.63 25.08 14.00
CA SER A 128 -6.81 25.14 15.24
C SER A 128 -5.98 23.88 15.54
N THR A 129 -5.22 23.87 16.66
CA THR A 129 -4.48 22.73 17.23
C THR A 129 -5.41 21.64 17.80
N GLY A 130 -6.32 21.15 16.97
CA GLY A 130 -7.54 20.48 17.42
C GLY A 130 -7.33 19.27 18.32
N ILE A 131 -6.34 18.41 18.02
CA ILE A 131 -6.05 17.23 18.84
C ILE A 131 -5.58 17.59 20.25
N LEU A 132 -4.79 18.65 20.42
CA LEU A 132 -4.32 19.11 21.72
C LEU A 132 -5.46 19.65 22.59
N VAL A 133 -6.37 20.41 21.97
CA VAL A 133 -7.56 20.94 22.65
C VAL A 133 -8.48 19.79 23.10
N PHE A 134 -8.60 18.75 22.28
CA PHE A 134 -9.35 17.55 22.63
C PHE A 134 -8.69 16.78 23.77
N ASP A 135 -7.36 16.61 23.76
CA ASP A 135 -6.61 15.94 24.83
C ASP A 135 -6.77 16.66 26.17
N GLN A 136 -6.66 17.99 26.19
CA GLN A 136 -6.93 18.81 27.38
C GLN A 136 -8.34 18.59 27.93
N HIS A 137 -9.34 18.48 27.06
CA HIS A 137 -10.70 18.17 27.47
C HIS A 137 -10.80 16.78 28.11
N LEU A 138 -10.07 15.79 27.59
CA LEU A 138 -10.08 14.41 28.11
C LEU A 138 -9.47 14.30 29.51
N TYR A 139 -8.41 15.06 29.83
CA TYR A 139 -7.77 15.06 31.16
C TYR A 139 -8.71 15.43 32.32
N HIS A 140 -9.83 16.09 32.04
CA HIS A 140 -10.81 16.48 33.07
C HIS A 140 -11.84 15.39 33.41
N PHE A 141 -11.70 14.19 32.84
CA PHE A 141 -12.61 13.07 33.09
C PHE A 141 -11.86 11.82 33.55
N PRO A 142 -12.26 11.19 34.68
CA PRO A 142 -11.76 9.86 35.03
C PRO A 142 -12.29 8.79 34.07
N ASP A 143 -11.54 7.69 33.95
CA ASP A 143 -11.84 6.50 33.14
C ASP A 143 -13.16 5.84 33.55
N THR A 144 -14.29 6.30 33.01
CA THR A 144 -15.44 5.42 32.73
C THR A 144 -16.47 6.10 31.84
N PRO A 145 -16.91 5.42 30.77
CA PRO A 145 -18.34 5.37 30.50
C PRO A 145 -18.84 4.03 29.96
N ALA A 146 -20.16 3.86 29.90
CA ALA A 146 -20.84 2.79 29.17
C ALA A 146 -20.33 2.67 27.72
N VAL A 147 -20.07 1.43 27.28
CA VAL A 147 -19.35 1.04 26.03
C VAL A 147 -19.73 1.86 24.79
N ALA A 148 -21.01 2.15 24.56
CA ALA A 148 -21.47 2.81 23.34
C ALA A 148 -21.01 4.28 23.20
N ILE A 149 -20.78 4.99 24.31
CA ILE A 149 -20.35 6.40 24.29
C ILE A 149 -18.83 6.50 24.24
N PHE A 150 -18.14 5.58 24.91
CA PHE A 150 -16.69 5.40 24.73
C PHE A 150 -16.37 5.23 23.24
N GLN A 151 -17.08 4.34 22.55
CA GLN A 151 -16.92 4.12 21.12
C GLN A 151 -17.13 5.38 20.25
N GLN A 152 -18.05 6.27 20.62
CA GLN A 152 -18.27 7.53 19.88
C GLN A 152 -17.13 8.54 20.11
N ARG A 153 -16.65 8.65 21.35
CA ARG A 153 -15.50 9.50 21.70
C ARG A 153 -14.23 9.00 21.00
N GLU A 154 -13.97 7.70 21.05
CA GLU A 154 -12.87 7.06 20.33
C GLU A 154 -13.02 7.22 18.82
N GLY A 155 -14.25 7.15 18.29
CA GLY A 155 -14.53 7.41 16.88
C GLY A 155 -14.17 8.84 16.44
N LEU A 156 -14.50 9.85 17.24
CA LEU A 156 -14.09 11.24 16.99
C LEU A 156 -12.57 11.39 17.08
N ARG A 157 -11.93 10.86 18.14
CA ARG A 157 -10.48 10.86 18.32
C ARG A 157 -9.77 10.25 17.11
N ALA A 158 -10.23 9.09 16.65
CA ALA A 158 -9.68 8.41 15.47
C ALA A 158 -9.84 9.21 14.17
N LYS A 159 -10.93 9.99 14.01
CA LYS A 159 -11.12 10.90 12.87
C LYS A 159 -10.17 12.09 12.92
N MET A 160 -9.92 12.65 14.10
CA MET A 160 -8.97 13.76 14.29
C MET A 160 -7.53 13.33 14.01
N VAL A 161 -7.13 12.15 14.50
CA VAL A 161 -5.84 11.52 14.14
C VAL A 161 -5.75 11.37 12.62
N ALA A 162 -6.79 10.82 11.98
CA ALA A 162 -6.83 10.66 10.52
C ALA A 162 -6.65 11.97 9.76
N TRP A 163 -7.23 13.04 10.28
CA TRP A 163 -7.14 14.36 9.67
C TRP A 163 -5.72 14.93 9.77
N HIS A 164 -5.11 14.89 10.96
CA HIS A 164 -3.73 15.37 11.13
C HIS A 164 -2.71 14.53 10.36
N LEU A 165 -2.97 13.24 10.11
CA LEU A 165 -2.15 12.43 9.22
C LEU A 165 -2.07 13.00 7.79
N LYS A 166 -3.10 13.71 7.33
CA LYS A 166 -3.10 14.39 6.01
C LYS A 166 -2.31 15.69 6.02
N SER A 167 -2.00 16.25 7.19
CA SER A 167 -1.31 17.55 7.34
C SER A 167 0.02 17.45 8.09
N LEU A 168 0.61 16.26 8.25
CA LEU A 168 1.84 16.02 9.05
C LEU A 168 2.99 16.99 8.72
N ARG A 169 3.24 17.25 7.44
CA ARG A 169 4.33 18.16 7.02
C ARG A 169 4.16 19.61 7.47
N GLN A 170 2.94 19.99 7.86
CA GLN A 170 2.60 21.33 8.33
C GLN A 170 2.26 21.36 9.83
N ALA A 171 2.15 20.19 10.48
CA ALA A 171 1.87 20.08 11.89
C ALA A 171 3.05 20.63 12.72
N ASN A 172 2.71 21.24 13.86
CA ASN A 172 3.70 21.74 14.81
C ASN A 172 4.21 20.61 15.72
N TYR A 173 5.31 20.85 16.42
CA TYR A 173 5.96 19.86 17.29
C TYR A 173 4.98 19.28 18.32
N ALA A 174 4.19 20.14 18.98
CA ALA A 174 3.23 19.71 19.99
C ALA A 174 2.15 18.76 19.42
N ILE A 175 1.65 19.01 18.20
CA ILE A 175 0.70 18.12 17.55
C ILE A 175 1.35 16.77 17.22
N LEU A 176 2.55 16.77 16.65
CA LEU A 176 3.23 15.53 16.27
C LEU A 176 3.62 14.70 17.51
N ASP A 177 4.08 15.36 18.56
CA ASP A 177 4.34 14.77 19.87
C ASP A 177 3.08 14.12 20.45
N ALA A 178 1.95 14.83 20.47
CA ALA A 178 0.69 14.27 20.94
C ALA A 178 0.23 13.09 20.07
N LEU A 179 0.33 13.20 18.74
CA LEU A 179 -0.02 12.09 17.84
C LEU A 179 0.80 10.83 18.15
N TYR A 180 2.11 10.99 18.31
CA TYR A 180 3.00 9.87 18.54
C TYR A 180 2.88 9.33 19.98
N ASN A 181 3.01 10.17 20.99
CA ASN A 181 3.10 9.75 22.39
C ASN A 181 1.73 9.55 23.07
N HIS A 182 0.69 10.31 22.71
CA HIS A 182 -0.65 10.18 23.30
C HIS A 182 -1.63 9.35 22.47
N HIS A 183 -1.43 9.29 21.15
CA HIS A 183 -2.33 8.58 20.22
C HIS A 183 -1.66 7.40 19.50
N TYR A 184 -0.57 6.88 20.06
CA TYR A 184 0.20 5.74 19.53
C TYR A 184 -0.69 4.56 19.14
N ASP A 185 -1.62 4.17 20.02
CA ASP A 185 -2.51 3.02 19.79
C ASP A 185 -3.42 3.21 18.58
N LEU A 186 -3.93 4.43 18.37
CA LEU A 186 -4.79 4.77 17.22
C LEU A 186 -4.00 4.84 15.93
N LEU A 187 -2.74 5.30 15.98
CA LEU A 187 -1.83 5.24 14.84
C LEU A 187 -1.50 3.79 14.49
N SER A 188 -1.19 2.97 15.49
CA SER A 188 -0.85 1.56 15.33
C SER A 188 -2.00 0.75 14.74
N GLN A 189 -3.25 1.07 15.10
CA GLN A 189 -4.45 0.47 14.51
C GLN A 189 -4.61 0.73 13.00
N ARG A 190 -4.00 1.80 12.47
CA ARG A 190 -3.96 2.07 11.02
C ARG A 190 -2.85 1.31 10.31
N GLY A 191 -1.82 0.91 11.04
CA GLY A 191 -0.68 0.15 10.56
C GLY A 191 0.55 0.42 11.42
N LYS A 192 1.35 -0.62 11.68
CA LYS A 192 2.53 -0.54 12.56
C LYS A 192 3.57 0.51 12.12
N ARG A 193 3.61 0.89 10.83
CA ARG A 193 4.53 1.91 10.29
C ARG A 193 4.04 3.35 10.48
N TYR A 194 2.76 3.58 10.81
CA TYR A 194 2.22 4.93 10.97
C TYR A 194 2.81 5.68 12.17
N PRO A 195 2.99 5.07 13.36
CA PRO A 195 3.75 5.68 14.44
C PRO A 195 5.12 6.15 13.98
N ASP A 196 5.92 5.29 13.35
CA ASP A 196 7.26 5.62 12.84
C ASP A 196 7.23 6.73 11.79
N TYR A 197 6.22 6.70 10.91
CA TYR A 197 6.03 7.73 9.90
C TYR A 197 5.75 9.10 10.53
N VAL A 198 4.87 9.18 11.54
CA VAL A 198 4.67 10.41 12.32
C VAL A 198 5.94 10.81 13.05
N TYR A 199 6.62 9.85 13.67
CA TYR A 199 7.84 10.05 14.45
C TYR A 199 8.96 10.67 13.62
N SER A 200 9.06 10.29 12.34
CA SER A 200 10.06 10.81 11.40
C SER A 200 10.00 12.33 11.19
N PHE A 201 8.86 12.98 11.45
CA PHE A 201 8.70 14.43 11.28
C PHE A 201 8.94 15.24 12.56
N ILE A 202 9.03 14.59 13.74
CA ILE A 202 9.03 15.27 15.03
C ILE A 202 10.26 16.18 15.18
N LEU A 203 11.46 15.69 14.81
CA LEU A 203 12.70 16.45 14.91
C LEU A 203 12.67 17.72 14.02
N ASP A 204 12.21 17.58 12.78
CA ASP A 204 12.11 18.70 11.83
C ASP A 204 11.15 19.78 12.34
N ALA A 205 10.00 19.38 12.88
CA ALA A 205 9.04 20.29 13.48
C ALA A 205 9.62 21.01 14.71
N PHE A 206 10.32 20.26 15.57
CA PHE A 206 10.97 20.83 16.75
C PHE A 206 11.98 21.92 16.36
N ILE A 207 12.85 21.64 15.39
CA ILE A 207 13.91 22.58 15.00
C ILE A 207 13.34 23.82 14.31
N LYS A 208 12.23 23.67 13.58
CA LYS A 208 11.52 24.79 12.95
C LYS A 208 10.94 25.77 13.99
N GLU A 209 10.55 25.28 15.16
CA GLU A 209 9.96 26.09 16.24
C GLU A 209 10.99 26.58 17.27
N HIS A 210 12.00 25.77 17.57
CA HIS A 210 12.91 25.99 18.70
C HIS A 210 14.37 26.18 18.29
N THR A 211 14.76 26.04 17.02
CA THR A 211 16.15 26.11 16.53
C THR A 211 17.09 25.04 17.10
N TYR A 212 18.28 24.92 16.51
CA TYR A 212 19.32 23.97 16.93
C TYR A 212 19.79 24.14 18.39
N ARG A 213 19.68 25.35 18.95
CA ARG A 213 20.15 25.64 20.32
C ARG A 213 19.34 24.92 21.40
N ASN A 214 18.14 24.47 21.04
CA ASN A 214 17.22 23.81 21.95
C ASN A 214 17.21 22.29 21.81
N LEU A 215 18.13 21.68 21.03
CA LEU A 215 18.17 20.22 20.84
C LEU A 215 18.39 19.43 22.13
N ALA A 216 19.02 20.00 23.16
CA ALA A 216 19.12 19.37 24.47
C ALA A 216 17.73 19.11 25.09
N THR A 217 16.78 20.01 24.85
CA THR A 217 15.37 19.82 25.24
C THR A 217 14.75 18.67 24.46
N PHE A 218 14.98 18.59 23.14
CA PHE A 218 14.47 17.50 22.32
C PHE A 218 14.96 16.13 22.79
N VAL A 219 16.27 15.98 23.05
CA VAL A 219 16.84 14.71 23.54
C VAL A 219 16.20 14.27 24.85
N LYS A 220 15.89 15.24 25.73
CA LYS A 220 15.21 14.99 27.01
C LYS A 220 13.75 14.60 26.83
N GLU A 221 13.04 15.25 25.91
CA GLU A 221 11.60 15.02 25.66
C GLU A 221 11.35 13.76 24.82
N GLN A 222 12.29 13.40 23.93
CA GLN A 222 12.17 12.28 23.00
C GLN A 222 13.35 11.29 23.14
N PRO A 223 13.54 10.62 24.29
CA PRO A 223 14.71 9.79 24.53
C PRO A 223 14.83 8.56 23.62
N GLY A 224 13.71 8.06 23.07
CA GLY A 224 13.69 6.94 22.12
C GLY A 224 13.84 7.33 20.64
N HIS A 225 14.08 8.61 20.34
CA HIS A 225 14.20 9.06 18.95
C HIS A 225 15.56 8.65 18.40
N TRP A 226 15.64 8.22 17.14
CA TRP A 226 16.91 7.83 16.51
C TRP A 226 17.99 8.92 16.64
N PHE A 227 17.59 10.20 16.67
CA PHE A 227 18.49 11.31 16.97
C PHE A 227 19.04 11.22 18.40
N SER A 228 18.16 11.07 19.39
CA SER A 228 18.52 10.98 20.80
C SER A 228 19.31 9.71 21.12
N GLU A 229 19.03 8.63 20.41
CA GLU A 229 19.70 7.35 20.57
C GLU A 229 20.97 7.20 19.75
N ALA A 230 21.30 8.15 18.85
CA ALA A 230 22.52 8.03 18.06
C ALA A 230 23.75 8.17 18.95
N CYS A 231 24.80 7.42 18.63
CA CYS A 231 26.06 7.53 19.34
C CYS A 231 26.60 8.96 19.22
N TRP A 232 27.03 9.53 20.34
CA TRP A 232 27.56 10.89 20.45
C TRP A 232 26.56 12.04 20.22
N SER A 233 25.26 11.78 20.32
CA SER A 233 24.24 12.82 20.15
C SER A 233 24.32 13.93 21.20
N GLU A 234 24.60 13.62 22.45
CA GLU A 234 24.79 14.64 23.50
C GLU A 234 25.94 15.60 23.15
N GLN A 235 27.07 15.04 22.70
CA GLN A 235 28.23 15.81 22.26
C GLN A 235 27.91 16.63 21.01
N ALA A 236 27.16 16.07 20.05
CA ALA A 236 26.73 16.78 18.85
C ALA A 236 25.85 17.98 19.20
N VAL A 237 24.91 17.81 20.15
CA VAL A 237 24.04 18.89 20.64
C VAL A 237 24.84 20.04 21.23
N GLU A 238 25.84 19.76 22.07
CA GLU A 238 26.69 20.81 22.64
C GLU A 238 27.47 21.57 21.56
N VAL A 239 27.94 20.87 20.53
CA VAL A 239 28.64 21.50 19.41
C VAL A 239 27.71 22.38 18.58
N LEU A 240 26.52 21.87 18.22
CA LEU A 240 25.51 22.60 17.44
C LEU A 240 25.00 23.86 18.16
N ARG A 241 25.05 23.90 19.50
CA ARG A 241 24.64 25.07 20.29
C ARG A 241 25.62 26.24 20.22
N GLN A 242 26.90 25.97 19.92
CA GLN A 242 27.97 26.97 19.99
C GLN A 242 28.11 27.82 18.70
N ASP A 243 27.41 27.46 17.62
CA ASP A 243 27.48 28.14 16.32
C ASP A 243 28.95 28.32 15.83
N SER A 244 29.83 27.35 16.14
CA SER A 244 31.25 27.39 15.80
C SER A 244 31.59 26.35 14.74
N VAL A 245 32.08 26.83 13.59
CA VAL A 245 32.56 25.97 12.50
C VAL A 245 33.73 25.10 12.96
N GLN A 246 34.67 25.64 13.73
CA GLN A 246 35.85 24.90 14.21
C GLN A 246 35.46 23.75 15.14
N LEU A 247 34.50 23.96 16.05
CA LEU A 247 33.99 22.90 16.92
C LEU A 247 33.25 21.82 16.13
N ALA A 248 32.42 22.21 15.16
CA ALA A 248 31.71 21.30 14.27
C ALA A 248 32.66 20.44 13.42
N LEU A 249 33.70 21.05 12.84
CA LEU A 249 34.75 20.35 12.11
C LEU A 249 35.53 19.39 13.02
N GLY A 250 35.89 19.85 14.23
CA GLY A 250 36.54 19.02 15.25
C GLY A 250 35.71 17.81 15.63
N PHE A 251 34.41 17.99 15.81
CA PHE A 251 33.47 16.91 16.11
C PHE A 251 33.46 15.84 15.01
N LEU A 252 33.33 16.24 13.75
CA LEU A 252 33.33 15.29 12.62
C LEU A 252 34.65 14.51 12.50
N ARG A 253 35.80 15.11 12.87
CA ARG A 253 37.08 14.40 12.92
C ARG A 253 37.17 13.42 14.08
N GLN A 254 36.64 13.79 15.23
CA GLN A 254 36.67 12.97 16.43
C GLN A 254 35.69 11.78 16.35
N TYR A 255 34.53 11.98 15.71
CA TYR A 255 33.45 11.01 15.62
C TYR A 255 33.11 10.67 14.15
N PRO A 256 34.02 10.03 13.40
CA PRO A 256 33.88 9.83 11.96
C PRO A 256 32.75 8.85 11.58
N TYR A 257 32.24 8.08 12.54
CA TYR A 257 31.11 7.17 12.37
C TYR A 257 29.76 7.80 12.78
N PHE A 258 29.73 9.07 13.20
CA PHE A 258 28.49 9.70 13.65
C PHE A 258 27.41 9.58 12.56
N ILE A 259 26.30 8.92 12.89
CA ILE A 259 25.29 8.54 11.89
C ILE A 259 24.48 9.74 11.38
N LEU A 260 24.65 10.93 11.98
CA LEU A 260 23.95 12.17 11.65
C LEU A 260 24.93 13.29 11.29
N ASP A 261 26.02 12.89 10.66
CA ASP A 261 27.08 13.79 10.23
C ASP A 261 26.62 14.80 9.16
N ASP A 262 25.58 14.48 8.40
CA ASP A 262 24.86 15.38 7.49
C ASP A 262 24.25 16.59 8.21
N TRP A 263 23.76 16.43 9.43
CA TRP A 263 23.26 17.55 10.25
C TRP A 263 24.39 18.52 10.64
N MET A 264 25.56 17.98 10.97
CA MET A 264 26.72 18.81 11.29
C MET A 264 27.24 19.55 10.05
N ASP A 265 27.26 18.87 8.89
CA ASP A 265 27.57 19.47 7.59
C ASP A 265 26.59 20.60 7.23
N LEU A 266 25.28 20.37 7.36
CA LEU A 266 24.23 21.39 7.20
C LEU A 266 24.45 22.60 8.13
N HIS A 267 24.81 22.35 9.38
CA HIS A 267 25.07 23.42 10.35
C HIS A 267 26.29 24.26 9.94
N ILE A 268 27.39 23.61 9.54
CA ILE A 268 28.58 24.29 9.01
C ILE A 268 28.21 25.10 7.76
N ASN A 269 27.47 24.51 6.83
CA ASN A 269 27.06 25.18 5.60
C ASN A 269 26.20 26.42 5.87
N ARG A 270 25.28 26.34 6.84
CA ARG A 270 24.48 27.49 7.29
C ARG A 270 25.34 28.61 7.86
N LEU A 271 26.31 28.30 8.73
CA LEU A 271 27.20 29.29 9.32
C LEU A 271 28.12 29.96 8.29
N THR A 272 28.35 29.28 7.17
CA THR A 272 29.29 29.71 6.14
C THR A 272 28.64 30.22 4.85
N ASN A 273 27.30 30.24 4.81
CA ASN A 273 26.46 30.74 3.71
C ASN A 273 26.84 30.14 2.33
N ASP A 274 26.76 28.82 2.16
CA ASP A 274 27.19 28.11 0.93
C ASP A 274 28.64 28.46 0.52
N GLY A 275 29.48 28.72 1.51
CA GLY A 275 30.86 29.12 1.29
C GLY A 275 31.07 30.59 0.93
N LEU A 276 30.02 31.41 0.84
CA LEU A 276 30.10 32.84 0.50
C LEU A 276 30.79 33.68 1.58
N LEU A 277 30.82 33.20 2.83
CA LEU A 277 31.36 33.95 3.97
C LEU A 277 32.67 33.38 4.54
N ILE A 278 33.34 32.44 3.85
CA ILE A 278 34.56 31.81 4.38
C ILE A 278 35.83 32.43 3.79
N ASP A 279 36.74 32.90 4.65
CA ASP A 279 38.12 33.26 4.30
C ASP A 279 39.09 32.17 4.78
N SER A 280 39.97 31.69 3.89
CA SER A 280 40.97 30.66 4.21
C SER A 280 41.93 31.04 5.35
N THR A 281 42.10 32.34 5.63
CA THR A 281 42.98 32.84 6.68
C THR A 281 42.39 32.68 8.09
N GLU A 282 41.08 32.46 8.20
CA GLU A 282 40.37 32.26 9.47
C GLU A 282 40.48 30.81 10.00
N TYR A 283 41.03 29.90 9.18
CA TYR A 283 41.09 28.47 9.47
C TYR A 283 42.50 27.95 9.33
N ASN A 284 42.90 27.01 10.18
CA ASN A 284 44.18 26.34 9.99
C ASN A 284 44.13 25.42 8.75
N PRO A 285 45.28 24.97 8.21
CA PRO A 285 45.31 24.16 6.98
C PRO A 285 44.45 22.89 7.05
N THR A 286 44.35 22.25 8.22
CA THR A 286 43.53 21.04 8.42
C THR A 286 42.04 21.37 8.36
N GLU A 287 41.60 22.42 9.06
CA GLU A 287 40.21 22.90 9.04
C GLU A 287 39.80 23.35 7.64
N TRP A 288 40.65 24.13 6.97
CA TRP A 288 40.39 24.59 5.61
C TRP A 288 40.25 23.43 4.64
N THR A 289 41.11 22.41 4.76
CA THR A 289 41.02 21.19 3.93
C THR A 289 39.68 20.49 4.15
N GLN A 290 39.25 20.32 5.40
CA GLN A 290 37.97 19.70 5.72
C GLN A 290 36.77 20.51 5.21
N ILE A 291 36.83 21.85 5.25
CA ILE A 291 35.81 22.70 4.62
C ILE A 291 35.74 22.46 3.11
N GLN A 292 36.89 22.34 2.43
CA GLN A 292 36.91 22.03 1.00
C GLN A 292 36.35 20.64 0.70
N GLU A 293 36.57 19.66 1.58
CA GLU A 293 35.97 18.32 1.46
C GLU A 293 34.45 18.37 1.55
N LEU A 294 33.90 19.08 2.55
CA LEU A 294 32.45 19.25 2.69
C LEU A 294 31.87 19.90 1.43
N ARG A 295 32.46 21.02 0.97
CA ARG A 295 32.06 21.70 -0.27
C ARG A 295 32.09 20.77 -1.49
N LEU A 296 33.12 19.94 -1.62
CA LEU A 296 33.21 18.95 -2.68
C LEU A 296 32.01 17.99 -2.65
N GLY A 297 31.59 17.54 -1.46
CA GLY A 297 30.39 16.72 -1.30
C GLY A 297 29.11 17.42 -1.80
N TRP A 298 28.92 18.69 -1.44
CA TRP A 298 27.82 19.53 -1.93
C TRP A 298 27.83 19.69 -3.45
N ASP A 299 29.00 19.98 -4.03
CA ASP A 299 29.18 20.11 -5.47
C ASP A 299 28.89 18.80 -6.21
N LEU A 300 29.36 17.66 -5.69
CA LEU A 300 29.07 16.33 -6.23
C LEU A 300 27.57 16.02 -6.17
N MET A 301 26.91 16.32 -5.05
CA MET A 301 25.45 16.17 -4.91
C MET A 301 24.69 17.05 -5.93
N LYS A 302 25.11 18.31 -6.10
CA LYS A 302 24.51 19.26 -7.04
C LYS A 302 24.67 18.79 -8.49
N GLN A 303 25.85 18.29 -8.86
CA GLN A 303 26.11 17.71 -10.18
C GLN A 303 25.27 16.45 -10.41
N LEU A 304 25.10 15.61 -9.39
CA LEU A 304 24.27 14.41 -9.48
C LEU A 304 22.78 14.75 -9.66
N ARG A 305 22.25 15.67 -8.86
CA ARG A 305 20.84 16.13 -8.93
C ARG A 305 20.52 16.84 -10.24
N SER A 306 21.43 17.69 -10.73
CA SER A 306 21.24 18.41 -11.99
C SER A 306 21.48 17.54 -13.24
N GLY A 307 22.10 16.36 -13.07
CA GLY A 307 22.52 15.50 -14.17
C GLY A 307 23.72 16.01 -14.98
N LYS A 308 24.19 17.24 -14.73
CA LYS A 308 25.32 17.91 -15.40
C LYS A 308 26.61 17.66 -14.60
N ARG A 309 27.43 16.72 -15.08
CA ARG A 309 28.67 16.30 -14.43
C ARG A 309 29.90 16.90 -15.12
N THR A 310 30.88 17.33 -14.34
CA THR A 310 32.20 17.72 -14.87
C THR A 310 32.98 16.49 -15.36
N PRO A 311 34.01 16.66 -16.21
CA PRO A 311 34.89 15.55 -16.60
C PRO A 311 35.62 14.90 -15.43
N SER A 312 35.85 15.65 -14.34
CA SER A 312 36.52 15.17 -13.13
C SER A 312 35.58 14.45 -12.15
N TYR A 313 34.27 14.47 -12.36
CA TYR A 313 33.26 14.01 -11.39
C TYR A 313 33.56 12.63 -10.81
N ASP A 314 33.91 11.65 -11.64
CA ASP A 314 34.17 10.28 -11.17
C ASP A 314 35.42 10.22 -10.26
N GLN A 315 36.47 10.98 -10.60
CA GLN A 315 37.69 11.07 -9.80
C GLN A 315 37.44 11.81 -8.49
N ASP A 316 36.70 12.92 -8.55
CA ASP A 316 36.32 13.74 -7.40
C ASP A 316 35.43 12.95 -6.43
N LEU A 317 34.49 12.16 -6.95
CA LEU A 317 33.66 11.25 -6.16
C LEU A 317 34.52 10.22 -5.42
N LEU A 318 35.41 9.51 -6.12
CA LEU A 318 36.26 8.49 -5.50
C LEU A 318 37.17 9.11 -4.43
N ARG A 319 37.75 10.29 -4.72
CA ARG A 319 38.56 11.06 -3.77
C ARG A 319 37.73 11.45 -2.54
N TYR A 320 36.53 11.97 -2.74
CA TYR A 320 35.65 12.36 -1.64
C TYR A 320 35.29 11.16 -0.75
N LEU A 321 34.96 10.01 -1.33
CA LEU A 321 34.67 8.80 -0.56
C LEU A 321 35.89 8.32 0.23
N GLN A 322 37.08 8.34 -0.35
CA GLN A 322 38.31 7.95 0.36
C GLN A 322 38.64 8.84 1.54
N ILE A 323 38.39 10.15 1.41
CA ILE A 323 38.70 11.12 2.45
C ILE A 323 37.63 11.10 3.57
N THR A 324 36.37 10.91 3.20
CA THR A 324 35.25 11.00 4.15
C THR A 324 34.87 9.65 4.77
N ALA A 325 35.29 8.52 4.21
CA ALA A 325 35.02 7.21 4.81
C ALA A 325 35.56 7.15 6.25
N PRO A 326 34.82 6.52 7.18
CA PRO A 326 33.61 5.71 7.01
C PRO A 326 32.30 6.49 7.24
N SER A 327 32.29 7.80 7.03
CA SER A 327 31.15 8.68 7.32
C SER A 327 29.87 8.32 6.56
N LYS A 328 28.71 8.54 7.18
CA LYS A 328 27.41 8.21 6.58
C LYS A 328 27.11 9.12 5.38
N ARG A 329 27.42 10.42 5.45
CA ARG A 329 27.24 11.34 4.30
C ARG A 329 27.97 10.86 3.04
N GLY A 330 29.18 10.31 3.20
CA GLY A 330 29.94 9.69 2.12
C GLY A 330 29.23 8.47 1.56
N TYR A 331 28.75 7.58 2.43
CA TYR A 331 28.00 6.39 2.03
C TYR A 331 26.70 6.73 1.29
N ASP A 332 25.95 7.72 1.76
CA ASP A 332 24.71 8.18 1.10
C ASP A 332 25.00 8.75 -0.29
N LEU A 333 26.06 9.57 -0.44
CA LEU A 333 26.49 10.05 -1.75
C LEU A 333 26.92 8.91 -2.68
N PHE A 334 27.64 7.91 -2.15
CA PHE A 334 27.96 6.68 -2.87
C PHE A 334 26.69 5.99 -3.40
N ARG A 335 25.68 5.78 -2.56
CA ARG A 335 24.40 5.15 -2.93
C ARG A 335 23.71 5.91 -4.05
N LEU A 336 23.65 7.24 -3.94
CA LEU A 336 23.08 8.12 -4.96
C LEU A 336 23.85 8.02 -6.29
N ALA A 337 25.18 8.06 -6.24
CA ALA A 337 26.04 7.92 -7.41
C ALA A 337 25.87 6.56 -8.09
N LEU A 338 25.81 5.48 -7.30
CA LEU A 338 25.58 4.13 -7.80
C LEU A 338 24.24 4.02 -8.54
N SER A 339 23.15 4.55 -7.96
CA SER A 339 21.83 4.62 -8.62
C SER A 339 21.92 5.37 -9.95
N ALA A 340 22.66 6.48 -9.95
CA ALA A 340 22.80 7.31 -11.14
C ALA A 340 23.70 6.69 -12.23
N TYR A 341 24.64 5.80 -11.88
CA TYR A 341 25.38 4.99 -12.85
C TYR A 341 24.52 3.85 -13.39
N GLN A 342 23.78 3.16 -12.52
CA GLN A 342 22.86 2.09 -12.92
C GLN A 342 21.82 2.58 -13.94
N ARG A 343 21.12 3.69 -13.66
CA ARG A 343 20.11 4.28 -14.57
C ARG A 343 20.66 4.67 -15.95
N ARG A 344 21.97 4.86 -16.07
CA ARG A 344 22.65 5.20 -17.33
C ARG A 344 23.34 3.99 -17.97
N ALA A 345 23.08 2.78 -17.46
CA ALA A 345 23.76 1.54 -17.83
C ALA A 345 25.30 1.64 -17.78
N ALA A 346 25.84 2.48 -16.90
CA ALA A 346 27.28 2.67 -16.72
C ALA A 346 27.86 1.59 -15.80
N TRP A 347 27.75 0.33 -16.21
CA TRP A 347 28.00 -0.87 -15.39
C TRP A 347 29.42 -0.95 -14.85
N ASP A 348 30.43 -0.64 -15.67
CA ASP A 348 31.84 -0.67 -15.23
C ASP A 348 32.11 0.36 -14.12
N LYS A 349 31.53 1.56 -14.25
CA LYS A 349 31.64 2.62 -13.24
C LYS A 349 30.91 2.24 -11.96
N ALA A 350 29.70 1.68 -12.08
CA ALA A 350 28.91 1.19 -10.95
C ALA A 350 29.66 0.08 -10.19
N LEU A 351 30.26 -0.87 -10.91
CA LEU A 351 31.03 -1.96 -10.33
C LEU A 351 32.32 -1.48 -9.66
N GLN A 352 33.06 -0.56 -10.29
CA GLN A 352 34.26 0.05 -9.70
C GLN A 352 33.90 0.80 -8.41
N LEU A 353 32.82 1.58 -8.45
CA LEU A 353 32.34 2.32 -7.29
C LEU A 353 31.95 1.38 -6.15
N LEU A 354 31.20 0.30 -6.43
CA LEU A 354 30.81 -0.73 -5.46
C LEU A 354 32.02 -1.37 -4.78
N LYS A 355 33.03 -1.81 -5.56
CA LYS A 355 34.25 -2.44 -5.02
C LYS A 355 35.06 -1.47 -4.16
N THR A 356 35.12 -0.20 -4.56
CA THR A 356 35.81 0.83 -3.78
C THR A 356 35.07 1.09 -2.47
N ALA A 357 33.75 1.29 -2.53
CA ALA A 357 32.93 1.53 -1.34
C ALA A 357 32.94 0.34 -0.37
N GLN A 358 32.97 -0.90 -0.86
CA GLN A 358 33.06 -2.09 0.00
C GLN A 358 34.31 -2.05 0.91
N GLN A 359 35.43 -1.55 0.41
CA GLN A 359 36.67 -1.44 1.20
C GLN A 359 36.62 -0.29 2.21
N LEU A 360 35.90 0.78 1.88
CA LEU A 360 35.83 2.02 2.66
C LEU A 360 34.77 1.96 3.78
N TYR A 361 33.71 1.15 3.60
CA TYR A 361 32.58 1.08 4.51
C TYR A 361 32.39 -0.35 5.06
N PRO A 362 33.32 -0.85 5.91
CA PRO A 362 33.16 -2.15 6.54
C PRO A 362 32.06 -2.12 7.60
N ASP A 363 31.55 -3.30 7.96
CA ASP A 363 30.72 -3.46 9.16
C ASP A 363 31.58 -3.45 10.41
N VAL A 364 31.69 -2.26 11.00
CA VAL A 364 32.46 -1.99 12.22
C VAL A 364 31.58 -1.17 13.16
N MET A 365 31.38 -1.70 14.37
CA MET A 365 30.76 -0.94 15.45
C MET A 365 31.76 0.12 15.94
N PRO A 366 31.34 1.39 16.10
CA PRO A 366 32.25 2.41 16.57
C PRO A 366 32.72 2.15 18.01
N PRO A 367 33.96 2.54 18.37
CA PRO A 367 34.43 2.44 19.74
C PRO A 367 33.55 3.28 20.67
N ASP A 368 33.31 2.78 21.88
CA ASP A 368 32.48 3.44 22.90
C ASP A 368 31.02 3.72 22.46
N CYS A 369 30.52 2.97 21.47
CA CYS A 369 29.15 3.01 20.98
C CYS A 369 28.48 1.65 21.18
N ASP A 370 27.46 1.57 22.04
CA ASP A 370 26.69 0.35 22.31
C ASP A 370 25.44 0.22 21.42
N LYS A 371 25.12 1.27 20.64
CA LYS A 371 23.92 1.34 19.80
C LYS A 371 24.10 0.62 18.48
N ARG A 372 23.26 -0.39 18.24
CA ARG A 372 23.29 -1.21 17.03
C ARG A 372 22.47 -0.59 15.90
N TYR A 373 23.09 0.33 15.16
CA TYR A 373 22.52 0.81 13.90
C TYR A 373 22.88 -0.11 12.74
N LEU A 374 21.92 -0.35 11.83
CA LEU A 374 22.13 -1.18 10.64
C LEU A 374 23.31 -0.69 9.79
N PHE A 375 23.48 0.64 9.70
CA PHE A 375 24.62 1.25 9.02
C PHE A 375 25.97 0.72 9.50
N TYR A 376 26.12 0.29 10.76
CA TYR A 376 27.37 -0.27 11.27
C TYR A 376 27.53 -1.78 11.04
N THR A 377 26.47 -2.52 10.74
CA THR A 377 26.44 -3.98 10.93
C THR A 377 25.85 -4.80 9.78
N SER A 378 25.34 -4.17 8.71
CA SER A 378 24.60 -4.90 7.65
C SER A 378 25.04 -4.62 6.20
N LYS A 379 26.22 -4.04 5.97
CA LYS A 379 26.66 -3.61 4.62
C LYS A 379 27.45 -4.68 3.89
N ASN A 380 28.23 -5.51 4.58
CA ASN A 380 29.17 -6.45 3.96
C ASN A 380 28.47 -7.47 3.05
N GLU A 381 27.38 -8.07 3.55
CA GLU A 381 26.58 -9.04 2.77
C GLU A 381 25.88 -8.37 1.59
N TRP A 382 25.35 -7.16 1.80
CA TRP A 382 24.77 -6.37 0.72
C TRP A 382 25.80 -6.03 -0.37
N PHE A 383 27.01 -5.59 -0.01
CA PHE A 383 28.08 -5.33 -0.98
C PHE A 383 28.44 -6.56 -1.80
N LYS A 384 28.56 -7.73 -1.15
CA LYS A 384 28.85 -9.00 -1.84
C LYS A 384 27.77 -9.31 -2.89
N THR A 385 26.51 -9.15 -2.50
CA THR A 385 25.35 -9.41 -3.36
C THR A 385 25.25 -8.40 -4.50
N ALA A 386 25.35 -7.11 -4.20
CA ALA A 386 25.30 -6.04 -5.19
C ALA A 386 26.45 -6.16 -6.20
N ILE A 387 27.66 -6.54 -5.77
CA ILE A 387 28.78 -6.81 -6.67
C ILE A 387 28.50 -8.01 -7.56
N ASP A 388 28.01 -9.13 -7.01
CA ASP A 388 27.65 -10.32 -7.80
C ASP A 388 26.62 -9.98 -8.89
N ILE A 389 25.54 -9.29 -8.52
CA ILE A 389 24.49 -8.85 -9.46
C ILE A 389 25.06 -7.88 -10.51
N MET A 390 25.86 -6.90 -10.08
CA MET A 390 26.42 -5.89 -10.98
C MET A 390 27.37 -6.51 -12.01
N GLN A 391 28.12 -7.55 -11.64
CA GLN A 391 29.10 -8.25 -12.48
C GLN A 391 28.50 -9.16 -13.56
N ARG A 392 27.24 -9.56 -13.44
CA ARG A 392 26.59 -10.41 -14.45
C ARG A 392 26.68 -9.75 -15.84
N PRO A 393 26.71 -10.49 -16.95
CA PRO A 393 26.54 -9.88 -18.28
C PRO A 393 25.24 -9.07 -18.33
N ALA A 394 25.24 -7.93 -19.03
CA ALA A 394 24.01 -7.21 -19.32
C ALA A 394 23.28 -7.88 -20.49
N ASP A 395 21.97 -8.01 -20.39
CA ASP A 395 21.09 -8.50 -21.45
C ASP A 395 20.87 -7.42 -22.53
N GLY A 396 21.02 -6.14 -22.20
CA GLY A 396 21.08 -5.02 -23.15
C GLY A 396 19.72 -4.57 -23.68
N PHE A 397 18.63 -4.85 -22.96
CA PHE A 397 17.29 -4.37 -23.33
C PHE A 397 17.02 -2.96 -22.77
N SER A 398 16.09 -2.25 -23.39
CA SER A 398 15.58 -0.98 -22.87
C SER A 398 14.19 -1.16 -22.25
N ILE A 399 13.86 -0.24 -21.34
CA ILE A 399 12.54 -0.10 -20.76
C ILE A 399 11.86 1.08 -21.46
N GLU A 400 10.73 0.83 -22.11
CA GLU A 400 10.07 1.82 -22.96
C GLU A 400 8.60 1.99 -22.56
N PRO A 401 8.02 3.21 -22.64
CA PRO A 401 6.59 3.42 -22.47
C PRO A 401 5.78 2.53 -23.43
N VAL A 402 4.66 1.97 -22.97
CA VAL A 402 3.82 1.10 -23.81
C VAL A 402 3.13 1.95 -24.90
N PRO A 403 3.40 1.72 -26.21
CA PRO A 403 2.89 2.60 -27.26
C PRO A 403 1.36 2.65 -27.32
N GLY A 404 0.79 3.86 -27.41
CA GLY A 404 -0.67 4.09 -27.44
C GLY A 404 -1.35 4.09 -26.06
N LEU A 405 -0.67 3.53 -25.05
CA LEU A 405 -0.96 3.74 -23.63
C LEU A 405 0.07 4.71 -23.06
N SER A 406 -0.04 5.05 -21.77
CA SER A 406 0.95 5.89 -21.07
C SER A 406 1.11 7.28 -21.68
N GLN A 407 0.02 7.76 -22.29
CA GLN A 407 -0.15 9.13 -22.77
C GLN A 407 -1.27 9.85 -22.00
N ALA A 408 -1.99 9.15 -21.12
CA ALA A 408 -3.14 9.67 -20.40
C ALA A 408 -2.72 10.60 -19.24
N ASP A 409 -3.65 11.43 -18.79
CA ASP A 409 -3.54 12.26 -17.57
C ASP A 409 -4.22 11.57 -16.38
N ARG A 410 -4.07 10.24 -16.30
CA ARG A 410 -4.63 9.42 -15.21
C ARG A 410 -3.78 8.19 -14.97
N GLU A 411 -3.85 7.65 -13.76
CA GLU A 411 -3.14 6.42 -13.37
C GLU A 411 -3.55 5.22 -14.24
N GLU A 412 -2.55 4.51 -14.74
CA GLU A 412 -2.67 3.23 -15.44
C GLU A 412 -2.04 2.12 -14.59
N LEU A 413 -2.85 1.19 -14.11
CA LEU A 413 -2.43 0.19 -13.13
C LEU A 413 -2.77 -1.24 -13.56
N ALA A 414 -2.09 -2.21 -12.95
CA ALA A 414 -2.41 -3.62 -13.04
C ALA A 414 -2.61 -4.15 -14.48
N PRO A 415 -1.61 -4.02 -15.37
CA PRO A 415 -1.70 -4.60 -16.70
C PRO A 415 -1.88 -6.12 -16.63
N VAL A 416 -2.73 -6.70 -17.48
CA VAL A 416 -2.90 -8.14 -17.64
C VAL A 416 -3.12 -8.47 -19.11
N PHE A 417 -2.17 -9.19 -19.72
CA PHE A 417 -2.32 -9.65 -21.10
C PHE A 417 -3.50 -10.62 -21.25
N SER A 418 -4.23 -10.51 -22.37
CA SER A 418 -5.04 -11.65 -22.84
C SER A 418 -4.10 -12.78 -23.28
N PRO A 419 -4.52 -14.05 -23.19
CA PRO A 419 -3.65 -15.17 -23.53
C PRO A 419 -3.26 -15.24 -25.01
N ASP A 420 -4.02 -14.57 -25.89
CA ASP A 420 -3.68 -14.41 -27.30
C ASP A 420 -2.79 -13.18 -27.58
N GLY A 421 -2.38 -12.43 -26.56
CA GLY A 421 -1.50 -11.26 -26.67
C GLY A 421 -2.09 -10.08 -27.43
N ARG A 422 -3.37 -10.13 -27.84
CA ARG A 422 -4.02 -9.10 -28.66
C ARG A 422 -4.73 -8.04 -27.84
N SER A 423 -4.93 -8.28 -26.56
CA SER A 423 -5.62 -7.39 -25.65
C SER A 423 -4.85 -7.24 -24.35
N LEU A 424 -4.99 -6.07 -23.71
CA LEU A 424 -4.44 -5.77 -22.41
C LEU A 424 -5.56 -5.26 -21.53
N TYR A 425 -5.82 -5.97 -20.43
CA TYR A 425 -6.68 -5.48 -19.35
C TYR A 425 -5.86 -4.58 -18.42
N LEU A 426 -6.48 -3.53 -17.90
CA LEU A 426 -5.84 -2.59 -16.98
C LEU A 426 -6.89 -1.91 -16.10
N ALA A 427 -6.47 -1.46 -14.92
CA ALA A 427 -7.28 -0.63 -14.05
C ALA A 427 -7.03 0.85 -14.35
N LEU A 428 -8.11 1.62 -14.52
CA LEU A 428 -8.06 3.08 -14.76
C LEU A 428 -9.03 3.80 -13.83
N GLU A 429 -8.70 5.03 -13.47
CA GLU A 429 -9.60 5.88 -12.69
C GLU A 429 -10.92 6.15 -13.46
N ASN A 430 -12.05 5.98 -12.76
CA ASN A 430 -13.40 6.09 -13.29
C ASN A 430 -14.04 7.49 -13.13
N GLY A 431 -13.24 8.51 -12.74
CA GLY A 431 -13.68 9.88 -12.53
C GLY A 431 -14.50 10.13 -11.25
N ARG A 432 -14.57 9.13 -10.35
CA ARG A 432 -15.20 9.22 -9.02
C ARG A 432 -14.22 8.85 -7.90
N ASN A 433 -12.92 9.02 -8.14
CA ASN A 433 -11.84 8.57 -7.26
C ASN A 433 -11.90 7.06 -6.96
N GLY A 434 -12.22 6.24 -7.97
CA GLY A 434 -12.22 4.79 -7.87
C GLY A 434 -11.76 4.12 -9.17
N LEU A 435 -11.47 2.82 -9.12
CA LEU A 435 -10.89 2.06 -10.24
C LEU A 435 -11.93 1.18 -10.93
N ASP A 436 -11.94 1.19 -12.26
CA ASP A 436 -12.69 0.24 -13.09
C ASP A 436 -11.72 -0.57 -13.97
N ILE A 437 -12.14 -1.76 -14.40
CA ILE A 437 -11.40 -2.58 -15.37
C ILE A 437 -11.71 -2.13 -16.80
N TYR A 438 -10.66 -1.87 -17.56
CA TYR A 438 -10.69 -1.54 -18.98
C TYR A 438 -9.94 -2.60 -19.79
N ILE A 439 -10.19 -2.62 -21.10
CA ILE A 439 -9.49 -3.44 -22.10
C ILE A 439 -9.02 -2.55 -23.24
N SER A 440 -7.76 -2.68 -23.63
CA SER A 440 -7.18 -2.11 -24.84
C SER A 440 -6.84 -3.23 -25.81
N HIS A 441 -6.98 -2.98 -27.11
CA HIS A 441 -6.63 -3.91 -28.17
C HIS A 441 -5.39 -3.43 -28.91
N PHE A 442 -4.50 -4.36 -29.24
CA PHE A 442 -3.29 -4.05 -29.99
C PHE A 442 -3.58 -3.95 -31.49
N ASP A 443 -3.28 -2.80 -32.09
CA ASP A 443 -3.33 -2.59 -33.53
C ASP A 443 -1.99 -2.99 -34.14
N VAL A 444 -1.96 -4.14 -34.81
CA VAL A 444 -0.75 -4.68 -35.45
C VAL A 444 -0.27 -3.81 -36.60
N GLN A 445 -1.16 -3.12 -37.31
CA GLN A 445 -0.78 -2.28 -38.46
C GLN A 445 -0.12 -0.98 -38.01
N GLN A 446 -0.62 -0.40 -36.92
CA GLN A 446 -0.12 0.87 -36.39
C GLN A 446 0.92 0.69 -35.26
N ASN A 447 1.10 -0.55 -34.79
CA ASN A 447 2.03 -0.94 -33.73
C ASN A 447 1.81 -0.17 -32.41
N PHE A 448 0.54 -0.05 -31.99
CA PHE A 448 0.18 0.56 -30.71
C PHE A 448 -1.11 -0.02 -30.12
N TRP A 449 -1.30 0.21 -28.82
CA TRP A 449 -2.49 -0.16 -28.07
C TRP A 449 -3.58 0.91 -28.18
N GLN A 450 -4.77 0.51 -28.63
CA GLN A 450 -5.90 1.41 -28.85
C GLN A 450 -6.45 2.00 -27.54
N THR A 451 -7.26 3.05 -27.64
CA THR A 451 -7.91 3.67 -26.48
C THR A 451 -8.68 2.63 -25.65
N PRO A 452 -8.39 2.48 -24.33
CA PRO A 452 -9.04 1.49 -23.50
C PRO A 452 -10.56 1.69 -23.38
N GLN A 453 -11.30 0.60 -23.42
CA GLN A 453 -12.75 0.55 -23.26
C GLN A 453 -13.14 -0.14 -21.96
N ARG A 454 -14.14 0.37 -21.23
CA ARG A 454 -14.56 -0.18 -19.95
C ARG A 454 -15.19 -1.57 -20.13
N VAL A 455 -14.76 -2.55 -19.35
CA VAL A 455 -15.32 -3.91 -19.34
C VAL A 455 -16.46 -3.99 -18.33
N ALA A 456 -17.69 -3.71 -18.77
CA ALA A 456 -18.83 -3.59 -17.86
C ALA A 456 -19.15 -4.87 -17.06
N SER A 457 -18.84 -6.05 -17.60
CA SER A 457 -19.05 -7.35 -16.97
C SER A 457 -18.10 -7.61 -15.79
N LEU A 458 -16.92 -6.99 -15.78
CA LEU A 458 -15.90 -7.12 -14.73
C LEU A 458 -15.87 -5.94 -13.76
N SER A 459 -16.54 -4.84 -14.09
CA SER A 459 -16.49 -3.58 -13.34
C SER A 459 -17.81 -3.28 -12.61
N SER A 460 -17.73 -2.59 -11.49
CA SER A 460 -18.77 -2.49 -10.47
C SER A 460 -18.86 -1.08 -9.87
N ALA A 461 -19.45 -0.97 -8.67
CA ALA A 461 -19.51 0.29 -7.94
C ALA A 461 -18.36 0.47 -6.93
N ALA A 462 -17.56 -0.58 -6.73
CA ALA A 462 -16.35 -0.55 -5.89
C ALA A 462 -15.10 -0.41 -6.78
N ASP A 463 -13.92 -0.39 -6.17
CA ASP A 463 -12.66 -0.46 -6.91
C ASP A 463 -12.43 -1.87 -7.45
N ASP A 464 -12.24 -1.96 -8.76
CA ASP A 464 -12.04 -3.21 -9.48
C ASP A 464 -10.68 -3.22 -10.19
N ILE A 465 -9.88 -4.27 -9.92
CA ILE A 465 -8.49 -4.37 -10.37
C ILE A 465 -8.27 -5.74 -11.02
N PRO A 466 -7.78 -5.82 -12.27
CA PRO A 466 -7.51 -7.10 -12.91
C PRO A 466 -6.20 -7.70 -12.38
N TYR A 467 -6.16 -9.02 -12.19
CA TYR A 467 -4.99 -9.70 -11.62
C TYR A 467 -4.35 -10.74 -12.55
N SER A 468 -5.13 -11.64 -13.15
CA SER A 468 -4.58 -12.63 -14.10
C SER A 468 -5.68 -13.30 -14.94
N VAL A 469 -5.28 -13.92 -16.05
CA VAL A 469 -6.13 -14.74 -16.91
C VAL A 469 -5.44 -16.08 -17.16
N THR A 470 -6.18 -17.19 -17.15
CA THR A 470 -5.63 -18.51 -17.49
C THR A 470 -5.20 -18.59 -18.94
N ARG A 471 -4.25 -19.48 -19.27
CA ARG A 471 -3.68 -19.63 -20.62
C ARG A 471 -4.71 -19.96 -21.71
N ASP A 472 -5.82 -20.59 -21.34
CA ASP A 472 -6.95 -20.88 -22.24
C ASP A 472 -7.97 -19.73 -22.36
N GLY A 473 -7.79 -18.64 -21.61
CA GLY A 473 -8.65 -17.46 -21.62
C GLY A 473 -10.00 -17.65 -20.94
N ARG A 474 -10.18 -18.72 -20.16
CA ARG A 474 -11.51 -19.08 -19.63
C ARG A 474 -11.77 -18.62 -18.21
N GLU A 475 -10.73 -18.33 -17.41
CA GLU A 475 -10.86 -17.84 -16.04
C GLU A 475 -10.10 -16.53 -15.85
N PHE A 476 -10.73 -15.58 -15.17
CA PHE A 476 -10.19 -14.25 -14.88
C PHE A 476 -10.18 -14.05 -13.37
N LEU A 477 -9.01 -13.75 -12.81
CA LEU A 477 -8.85 -13.35 -11.42
C LEU A 477 -8.82 -11.83 -11.32
N LEU A 478 -9.55 -11.29 -10.35
CA LEU A 478 -9.63 -9.86 -10.09
C LEU A 478 -9.84 -9.57 -8.61
N ALA A 479 -9.54 -8.34 -8.18
CA ALA A 479 -10.02 -7.79 -6.93
C ALA A 479 -11.24 -6.89 -7.17
N GLN A 480 -12.24 -6.98 -6.29
CA GLN A 480 -13.43 -6.14 -6.31
C GLN A 480 -13.74 -5.68 -4.88
N GLY A 481 -13.59 -4.38 -4.62
CA GLY A 481 -13.75 -3.81 -3.28
C GLY A 481 -12.83 -4.45 -2.23
N GLY A 482 -11.59 -4.78 -2.63
CA GLY A 482 -10.60 -5.42 -1.76
C GLY A 482 -10.79 -6.91 -1.51
N LYS A 483 -11.66 -7.60 -2.27
CA LYS A 483 -11.87 -9.05 -2.17
C LYS A 483 -11.40 -9.76 -3.43
N LEU A 484 -10.77 -10.93 -3.27
CA LEU A 484 -10.45 -11.79 -4.40
C LEU A 484 -11.73 -12.41 -4.99
N MET A 485 -11.91 -12.18 -6.29
CA MET A 485 -13.02 -12.69 -7.07
C MET A 485 -12.50 -13.42 -8.30
N MET A 486 -13.34 -14.29 -8.86
CA MET A 486 -13.09 -14.98 -10.10
C MET A 486 -14.27 -14.80 -11.05
N SER A 487 -14.00 -14.65 -12.34
CA SER A 487 -14.98 -14.69 -13.41
C SER A 487 -14.63 -15.80 -14.41
N THR A 488 -15.65 -16.30 -15.10
CA THR A 488 -15.46 -17.26 -16.21
C THR A 488 -15.93 -16.64 -17.51
N TYR A 489 -15.27 -17.01 -18.61
CA TYR A 489 -15.65 -16.53 -19.93
C TYR A 489 -16.90 -17.26 -20.43
N GLY A 490 -17.96 -16.50 -20.69
CA GLY A 490 -19.24 -16.97 -21.21
C GLY A 490 -19.19 -17.23 -22.72
N ALA A 491 -20.30 -17.01 -23.43
CA ALA A 491 -20.35 -17.20 -24.89
C ALA A 491 -19.44 -16.21 -25.64
N SER A 492 -19.44 -14.93 -25.22
CA SER A 492 -18.74 -13.83 -25.88
C SER A 492 -18.22 -12.74 -24.94
N ASP A 493 -18.42 -12.89 -23.63
CA ASP A 493 -18.01 -11.91 -22.61
C ASP A 493 -17.82 -12.63 -21.26
N TRP A 494 -17.13 -11.98 -20.33
CA TRP A 494 -16.97 -12.42 -18.95
C TRP A 494 -18.31 -12.47 -18.21
N GLN A 495 -18.47 -13.47 -17.35
CA GLN A 495 -19.62 -13.57 -16.46
C GLN A 495 -19.43 -12.68 -15.21
N LYS A 496 -20.51 -12.50 -14.45
CA LYS A 496 -20.44 -11.78 -13.18
C LYS A 496 -19.43 -12.46 -12.24
N PRO A 497 -18.46 -11.73 -11.66
CA PRO A 497 -17.51 -12.29 -10.71
C PRO A 497 -18.16 -12.93 -9.48
N PHE A 498 -17.54 -13.99 -8.96
CA PHE A 498 -17.91 -14.65 -7.71
C PHE A 498 -16.71 -14.74 -6.75
N GLY A 499 -16.97 -14.70 -5.44
CA GLY A 499 -15.92 -14.64 -4.43
C GLY A 499 -15.25 -15.99 -4.15
N LEU A 500 -13.97 -15.94 -3.80
CA LEU A 500 -13.20 -17.10 -3.35
C LEU A 500 -13.41 -17.38 -1.85
N PRO A 501 -13.20 -18.63 -1.37
CA PRO A 501 -13.46 -19.03 0.01
C PRO A 501 -12.34 -18.58 0.98
N LEU A 502 -12.03 -17.28 1.02
CA LEU A 502 -11.11 -16.69 1.98
C LEU A 502 -11.87 -15.95 3.06
N THR A 503 -11.59 -16.23 4.33
CA THR A 503 -12.25 -15.57 5.46
C THR A 503 -11.36 -14.50 6.08
N VAL A 504 -11.95 -13.35 6.45
CA VAL A 504 -11.25 -12.26 7.14
C VAL A 504 -10.66 -12.71 8.49
N ASN A 505 -11.25 -13.74 9.11
CA ASN A 505 -10.73 -14.33 10.34
C ASN A 505 -9.41 -15.10 10.13
N GLU A 506 -9.19 -15.66 8.94
CA GLU A 506 -7.95 -16.37 8.59
C GLU A 506 -6.91 -15.40 8.03
N PHE A 507 -7.36 -14.44 7.22
CA PHE A 507 -6.54 -13.42 6.58
C PHE A 507 -7.11 -12.02 6.79
N PRO A 508 -6.63 -11.25 7.79
CA PRO A 508 -7.04 -9.87 8.00
C PRO A 508 -6.78 -8.96 6.79
N TRP A 509 -5.78 -9.29 5.97
CA TRP A 509 -5.46 -8.60 4.75
C TRP A 509 -5.01 -9.58 3.66
N VAL A 510 -5.53 -9.37 2.45
CA VAL A 510 -5.18 -10.10 1.22
C VAL A 510 -4.95 -9.06 0.14
N GLY A 511 -3.83 -9.18 -0.56
CA GLY A 511 -3.43 -8.25 -1.61
C GLY A 511 -3.57 -8.84 -3.02
N ARG A 512 -2.52 -8.65 -3.81
CA ARG A 512 -2.38 -9.16 -5.18
C ARG A 512 -2.36 -10.69 -5.19
N ALA A 513 -2.89 -11.25 -6.28
CA ALA A 513 -2.94 -12.69 -6.49
C ALA A 513 -2.77 -13.02 -7.97
N THR A 514 -2.45 -14.28 -8.27
CA THR A 514 -2.24 -14.75 -9.64
C THR A 514 -2.68 -16.21 -9.77
N LEU A 515 -3.26 -16.56 -10.91
CA LEU A 515 -3.56 -17.95 -11.28
C LEU A 515 -2.38 -18.54 -12.03
N SER A 516 -2.07 -19.81 -11.75
CA SER A 516 -1.17 -20.57 -12.59
C SER A 516 -1.72 -20.63 -14.02
N PRO A 517 -0.86 -20.77 -15.05
CA PRO A 517 -1.32 -20.78 -16.45
C PRO A 517 -2.38 -21.85 -16.75
N ASP A 518 -2.35 -22.98 -16.02
CA ASP A 518 -3.31 -24.09 -16.13
C ASP A 518 -4.58 -23.92 -15.27
N GLY A 519 -4.70 -22.84 -14.50
CA GLY A 519 -5.83 -22.55 -13.62
C GLY A 519 -5.99 -23.49 -12.42
N ARG A 520 -5.00 -24.37 -12.14
CA ARG A 520 -5.07 -25.34 -11.04
C ARG A 520 -4.54 -24.81 -9.71
N CYS A 521 -3.77 -23.74 -9.73
CA CYS A 521 -3.17 -23.12 -8.56
C CYS A 521 -3.46 -21.62 -8.55
N LEU A 522 -3.72 -21.08 -7.37
CA LEU A 522 -3.82 -19.66 -7.11
C LEU A 522 -2.76 -19.31 -6.06
N ILE A 523 -1.96 -18.29 -6.33
CA ILE A 523 -0.99 -17.74 -5.38
C ILE A 523 -1.45 -16.33 -5.02
N PHE A 524 -1.46 -15.99 -3.74
CA PHE A 524 -1.83 -14.67 -3.25
C PHE A 524 -0.92 -14.20 -2.14
N GLU A 525 -0.70 -12.88 -2.06
CA GLU A 525 -0.06 -12.26 -0.90
C GLU A 525 -1.10 -11.99 0.19
N GLY A 526 -0.72 -12.22 1.45
CA GLY A 526 -1.62 -11.95 2.57
C GLY A 526 -0.90 -11.92 3.91
N SER A 527 -1.59 -11.39 4.91
CA SER A 527 -1.20 -11.52 6.30
C SER A 527 -2.09 -12.58 6.96
N GLY A 528 -1.54 -13.73 7.34
CA GLY A 528 -2.29 -14.81 7.99
C GLY A 528 -2.31 -14.68 9.52
N ASN A 529 -3.38 -15.17 10.16
CA ASN A 529 -3.52 -15.17 11.64
C ASN A 529 -2.94 -16.42 12.34
N LYS A 530 -2.39 -17.39 11.61
CA LYS A 530 -1.98 -18.68 12.20
C LYS A 530 -0.56 -18.63 12.76
N LYS A 531 -0.41 -19.13 14.00
CA LYS A 531 0.84 -19.50 14.70
C LYS A 531 1.76 -20.49 13.95
N GLU A 532 1.37 -20.95 12.76
CA GLU A 532 2.20 -21.78 11.87
C GLU A 532 3.25 -20.95 11.13
N ALA A 533 3.13 -19.61 11.13
CA ALA A 533 4.29 -18.74 11.02
C ALA A 533 5.09 -18.89 12.33
N HIS A 534 6.23 -19.60 12.29
CA HIS A 534 7.22 -19.58 13.36
C HIS A 534 7.35 -18.18 13.94
N GLU A 535 7.32 -18.02 15.27
CA GLU A 535 7.84 -16.93 16.15
C GLU A 535 8.01 -15.48 15.61
N VAL A 536 7.40 -15.11 14.50
CA VAL A 536 7.60 -13.86 13.78
C VAL A 536 6.33 -13.05 13.93
N GLU A 537 6.44 -11.93 14.66
CA GLU A 537 5.30 -11.12 15.04
C GLU A 537 4.52 -10.58 13.82
N PRO A 538 3.18 -10.75 13.76
CA PRO A 538 2.38 -10.30 12.64
C PRO A 538 2.11 -8.78 12.60
N PRO A 539 1.74 -8.24 11.42
CA PRO A 539 1.66 -8.94 10.14
C PRO A 539 2.74 -8.50 9.15
N PHE A 540 3.74 -9.36 8.93
CA PHE A 540 4.49 -9.41 7.67
C PHE A 540 3.60 -10.02 6.57
N ILE A 541 3.88 -9.69 5.31
CA ILE A 541 3.12 -10.17 4.15
C ILE A 541 3.88 -11.31 3.48
N HIS A 542 3.20 -12.44 3.27
CA HIS A 542 3.79 -13.64 2.67
C HIS A 542 2.91 -14.19 1.55
N LEU A 543 3.50 -15.09 0.75
CA LEU A 543 2.79 -15.81 -0.30
C LEU A 543 2.10 -17.08 0.21
N TYR A 544 0.85 -17.25 -0.21
CA TYR A 544 0.02 -18.41 0.06
C TYR A 544 -0.46 -19.02 -1.24
N ARG A 545 -0.54 -20.35 -1.26
CA ARG A 545 -1.01 -21.16 -2.37
C ARG A 545 -2.35 -21.80 -2.04
N MET A 546 -3.27 -21.81 -3.00
CA MET A 546 -4.49 -22.61 -3.00
C MET A 546 -4.52 -23.46 -4.25
N VAL A 547 -4.90 -24.73 -4.10
CA VAL A 547 -5.05 -25.66 -5.23
C VAL A 547 -6.52 -25.89 -5.51
N LYS A 548 -6.89 -25.94 -6.78
CA LYS A 548 -8.24 -26.27 -7.21
C LYS A 548 -8.57 -27.72 -6.82
N GLY A 549 -9.76 -27.95 -6.29
CA GLY A 549 -10.15 -29.27 -5.80
C GLY A 549 -11.65 -29.46 -5.76
N GLU A 550 -12.10 -30.64 -5.28
CA GLU A 550 -13.52 -31.01 -5.23
C GLU A 550 -14.29 -30.38 -4.06
N SER A 551 -13.71 -29.40 -3.37
CA SER A 551 -14.39 -28.74 -2.26
C SER A 551 -15.67 -28.05 -2.75
N ARG A 552 -16.61 -27.81 -1.84
CA ARG A 552 -17.87 -27.10 -2.13
C ARG A 552 -17.69 -25.71 -2.78
N PHE A 553 -16.48 -25.16 -2.74
CA PHE A 553 -16.11 -23.85 -3.31
C PHE A 553 -15.07 -23.95 -4.44
N GLY A 554 -14.71 -25.16 -4.85
CA GLY A 554 -13.77 -25.40 -5.97
C GLY A 554 -12.29 -25.20 -5.63
N TRP A 555 -11.95 -24.76 -4.42
CA TRP A 555 -10.57 -24.50 -3.98
C TRP A 555 -10.28 -25.13 -2.62
N GLY A 556 -9.06 -25.63 -2.43
CA GLY A 556 -8.55 -26.13 -1.16
C GLY A 556 -8.18 -25.00 -0.19
N ASN A 557 -7.77 -25.37 1.03
CA ASN A 557 -7.34 -24.41 2.04
C ASN A 557 -6.03 -23.71 1.63
N PRO A 558 -5.85 -22.43 1.99
CA PRO A 558 -4.57 -21.73 1.80
C PRO A 558 -3.41 -22.41 2.53
N GLN A 559 -2.29 -22.55 1.85
CA GLN A 559 -1.04 -23.10 2.36
C GLN A 559 0.07 -22.06 2.19
N ILE A 560 0.80 -21.75 3.25
CA ILE A 560 1.93 -20.83 3.18
C ILE A 560 3.07 -21.41 2.33
N MET A 561 3.71 -20.57 1.51
CA MET A 561 4.84 -20.99 0.66
C MET A 561 6.17 -20.88 1.43
N ALA A 562 6.31 -21.65 2.50
CA ALA A 562 7.41 -21.52 3.47
C ALA A 562 8.83 -21.55 2.86
N SER A 563 9.04 -22.27 1.76
CA SER A 563 10.34 -22.35 1.08
C SER A 563 10.78 -21.03 0.43
N LEU A 564 9.87 -20.07 0.26
CA LEU A 564 10.13 -18.76 -0.34
C LEU A 564 10.29 -17.64 0.70
N ILE A 565 10.13 -17.94 1.98
CA ILE A 565 10.09 -16.95 3.07
C ILE A 565 11.45 -16.87 3.76
N ILE A 566 11.90 -15.64 4.01
CA ILE A 566 12.99 -15.36 4.95
C ILE A 566 12.43 -14.62 6.17
N GLU A 567 12.93 -14.96 7.35
CA GLU A 567 12.50 -14.37 8.62
C GLU A 567 12.59 -12.83 8.60
N GLY A 568 11.50 -12.17 9.01
CA GLY A 568 11.39 -10.71 9.03
C GLY A 568 11.39 -10.04 7.66
N GLY A 569 11.14 -10.81 6.59
CA GLY A 569 10.94 -10.34 5.23
C GLY A 569 9.50 -10.39 4.76
N GLU A 570 9.28 -9.82 3.59
CA GLU A 570 8.00 -9.76 2.93
C GLU A 570 8.11 -10.22 1.47
N GLU A 571 7.14 -11.01 1.02
CA GLU A 571 7.01 -11.45 -0.37
C GLU A 571 5.69 -10.96 -0.94
N ARG A 572 5.78 -10.18 -2.02
CA ARG A 572 4.67 -9.38 -2.55
C ARG A 572 4.53 -9.51 -4.06
N THR A 573 3.38 -9.12 -4.58
CA THR A 573 3.10 -9.03 -6.02
C THR A 573 3.44 -10.32 -6.79
N PRO A 574 2.81 -11.46 -6.49
CA PRO A 574 3.03 -12.67 -7.26
C PRO A 574 2.45 -12.50 -8.67
N ALA A 575 3.20 -12.91 -9.69
CA ALA A 575 2.79 -12.92 -11.10
C ALA A 575 3.33 -14.17 -11.80
N PHE A 576 2.45 -14.92 -12.47
CA PHE A 576 2.85 -16.06 -13.29
C PHE A 576 3.26 -15.66 -14.71
N GLY A 577 4.35 -16.27 -15.20
CA GLY A 577 4.65 -16.39 -16.61
C GLY A 577 3.87 -17.53 -17.27
N PRO A 578 3.67 -17.51 -18.61
CA PRO A 578 2.99 -18.58 -19.34
C PRO A 578 3.66 -19.96 -19.22
N ASP A 579 4.96 -19.99 -18.94
CA ASP A 579 5.78 -21.18 -18.70
C ASP A 579 5.64 -21.76 -17.28
N GLY A 580 4.92 -21.07 -16.39
CA GLY A 580 4.76 -21.46 -14.99
C GLY A 580 5.82 -20.90 -14.05
N ASN A 581 6.75 -20.06 -14.52
CA ASN A 581 7.63 -19.32 -13.63
C ASN A 581 6.82 -18.33 -12.77
N LEU A 582 7.14 -18.23 -11.49
CA LEU A 582 6.55 -17.28 -10.57
C LEU A 582 7.52 -16.13 -10.33
N TYR A 583 7.08 -14.93 -10.66
CA TYR A 583 7.77 -13.68 -10.38
C TYR A 583 7.14 -13.01 -9.16
N PHE A 584 7.95 -12.44 -8.28
CA PHE A 584 7.46 -11.76 -7.07
C PHE A 584 8.53 -10.80 -6.55
N ILE A 585 8.14 -9.88 -5.68
CA ILE A 585 9.02 -8.90 -5.03
C ILE A 585 9.35 -9.41 -3.63
N ALA A 586 10.62 -9.33 -3.23
CA ALA A 586 11.07 -9.67 -1.88
C ALA A 586 12.22 -8.79 -1.38
N ASP A 587 12.29 -8.57 -0.06
CA ASP A 587 13.22 -7.62 0.58
C ASP A 587 14.36 -8.28 1.39
N ARG A 588 14.25 -9.56 1.73
CA ARG A 588 15.25 -10.29 2.53
C ARG A 588 16.07 -11.31 1.77
N TRP A 589 15.66 -11.69 0.57
CA TRP A 589 16.53 -12.45 -0.31
C TRP A 589 17.72 -11.59 -0.72
N PRO A 590 18.89 -12.17 -1.07
CA PRO A 590 20.01 -11.39 -1.57
C PRO A 590 19.58 -10.44 -2.69
N SER A 591 19.49 -9.16 -2.35
CA SER A 591 18.92 -8.08 -3.15
C SER A 591 19.98 -7.04 -3.53
N LEU A 592 19.67 -6.29 -4.57
CA LEU A 592 20.37 -5.09 -4.97
C LEU A 592 19.82 -3.86 -4.23
N GLY A 593 18.50 -3.79 -4.06
CA GLY A 593 17.76 -2.73 -3.39
C GLY A 593 17.06 -3.16 -2.09
N GLN A 594 16.04 -2.42 -1.72
CA GLN A 594 15.18 -2.60 -0.54
C GLN A 594 14.03 -3.57 -0.78
N GLY A 595 13.79 -3.97 -2.03
CA GLY A 595 12.78 -4.93 -2.42
C GLY A 595 12.92 -5.18 -3.92
N ASP A 596 13.35 -6.38 -4.29
CA ASP A 596 13.76 -6.72 -5.65
C ASP A 596 12.78 -7.70 -6.29
N VAL A 597 12.67 -7.68 -7.63
CA VAL A 597 11.97 -8.72 -8.38
C VAL A 597 12.82 -9.99 -8.47
N PHE A 598 12.24 -11.09 -8.02
CA PHE A 598 12.77 -12.45 -8.09
C PHE A 598 11.93 -13.33 -9.00
N VAL A 599 12.55 -14.40 -9.50
CA VAL A 599 11.88 -15.50 -10.18
C VAL A 599 12.14 -16.82 -9.47
N THR A 600 11.12 -17.67 -9.39
CA THR A 600 11.22 -19.05 -8.93
C THR A 600 10.39 -19.98 -9.83
N ARG A 601 10.71 -21.27 -9.83
CA ARG A 601 10.09 -22.28 -10.71
C ARG A 601 9.54 -23.43 -9.89
N SER A 602 8.37 -23.93 -10.27
CA SER A 602 7.83 -25.13 -9.66
C SER A 602 8.67 -26.33 -10.07
N THR A 603 9.02 -27.19 -9.12
CA THR A 603 9.70 -28.47 -9.39
C THR A 603 8.72 -29.64 -9.52
N LYS A 604 7.42 -29.37 -9.30
CA LYS A 604 6.34 -30.36 -9.35
C LYS A 604 5.10 -29.83 -10.09
N ASP A 605 4.38 -30.71 -10.77
CA ASP A 605 3.16 -30.38 -11.52
C ASP A 605 1.97 -29.97 -10.64
N ASP A 606 2.06 -30.22 -9.34
CA ASP A 606 1.05 -29.84 -8.36
C ASP A 606 1.32 -28.48 -7.71
N TRP A 607 2.42 -27.79 -8.03
CA TRP A 607 2.82 -26.49 -7.47
C TRP A 607 3.22 -26.53 -5.99
N SER A 608 3.52 -27.71 -5.43
CA SER A 608 3.85 -27.87 -3.99
C SER A 608 5.30 -27.52 -3.64
N GLU A 609 6.20 -27.42 -4.60
CA GLU A 609 7.64 -27.26 -4.37
C GLU A 609 8.26 -26.32 -5.41
N TRP A 610 9.16 -25.46 -4.95
CA TRP A 610 9.71 -24.34 -5.73
C TRP A 610 11.23 -24.26 -5.58
N THR A 611 11.90 -23.79 -6.63
CA THR A 611 13.34 -23.54 -6.59
C THR A 611 13.68 -22.36 -5.67
N LYS A 612 14.96 -22.23 -5.30
CA LYS A 612 15.46 -21.02 -4.64
C LYS A 612 15.18 -19.78 -5.54
N PRO A 613 14.67 -18.66 -5.00
CA PRO A 613 14.47 -17.44 -5.76
C PRO A 613 15.78 -16.89 -6.37
N GLU A 614 15.72 -16.53 -7.66
CA GLU A 614 16.82 -15.91 -8.41
C GLU A 614 16.48 -14.43 -8.65
N ASN A 615 17.39 -13.51 -8.27
CA ASN A 615 17.23 -12.08 -8.50
C ASN A 615 17.32 -11.75 -10.00
N LEU A 616 16.34 -11.00 -10.54
CA LEU A 616 16.25 -10.70 -11.98
C LEU A 616 17.36 -9.80 -12.54
N GLY A 617 18.18 -9.20 -11.68
CA GLY A 617 19.42 -8.53 -12.06
C GLY A 617 19.30 -7.02 -12.24
N LYS A 618 20.45 -6.39 -12.52
CA LYS A 618 20.67 -4.93 -12.48
C LYS A 618 19.91 -4.10 -13.53
N GLU A 619 19.36 -4.74 -14.55
CA GLU A 619 18.56 -4.08 -15.59
C GLU A 619 17.06 -4.06 -15.25
N VAL A 620 16.62 -4.91 -14.32
CA VAL A 620 15.24 -4.94 -13.82
C VAL A 620 15.13 -4.30 -12.44
N ASN A 621 15.99 -4.70 -11.50
CA ASN A 621 15.93 -4.28 -10.11
C ASN A 621 16.76 -3.02 -9.90
N THR A 622 16.24 -2.09 -9.10
CA THR A 622 16.91 -0.83 -8.77
C THR A 622 17.62 -0.95 -7.42
N LEU A 623 18.18 0.18 -6.97
CA LEU A 623 18.69 0.35 -5.61
C LEU A 623 17.60 0.68 -4.59
N GLY A 624 16.36 0.92 -5.06
CA GLY A 624 15.18 1.28 -4.28
C GLY A 624 14.31 0.07 -3.95
N GLU A 625 13.01 0.27 -3.84
CA GLU A 625 12.02 -0.78 -3.59
C GLU A 625 11.11 -0.89 -4.81
N GLU A 626 11.14 -2.02 -5.51
CA GLU A 626 10.21 -2.28 -6.60
C GLU A 626 8.78 -2.44 -6.06
N LYS A 627 7.80 -1.81 -6.74
CA LYS A 627 6.36 -1.86 -6.36
C LYS A 627 5.41 -2.18 -7.51
N HIS A 628 6.00 -2.54 -8.65
CA HIS A 628 5.34 -2.57 -9.94
C HIS A 628 4.31 -3.69 -10.06
N TRP A 629 3.21 -3.48 -10.76
CA TRP A 629 2.32 -4.58 -11.20
C TRP A 629 2.92 -5.21 -12.44
N LEU A 630 3.43 -6.43 -12.35
CA LEU A 630 4.08 -7.12 -13.46
C LEU A 630 3.11 -8.04 -14.22
N SER A 631 3.13 -7.96 -15.55
CA SER A 631 2.42 -8.90 -16.44
C SER A 631 3.38 -9.44 -17.48
N ILE A 632 3.51 -10.76 -17.55
CA ILE A 632 4.37 -11.44 -18.51
C ILE A 632 3.60 -11.63 -19.83
N ALA A 633 4.23 -11.30 -20.96
CA ALA A 633 3.64 -11.49 -22.27
C ALA A 633 3.38 -12.98 -22.57
N PRO A 634 2.33 -13.35 -23.32
CA PRO A 634 1.99 -14.75 -23.59
C PRO A 634 3.08 -15.56 -24.30
N ASP A 635 3.92 -14.91 -25.11
CA ASP A 635 5.06 -15.54 -25.79
C ASP A 635 6.28 -15.72 -24.87
N ASN A 636 6.19 -15.23 -23.63
CA ASN A 636 7.20 -15.30 -22.59
C ASN A 636 8.52 -14.62 -22.97
N THR A 637 8.46 -13.55 -23.77
CA THR A 637 9.65 -12.79 -24.21
C THR A 637 9.80 -11.42 -23.54
N SER A 638 8.70 -10.86 -23.05
CA SER A 638 8.64 -9.51 -22.49
C SER A 638 7.65 -9.44 -21.33
N ALA A 639 7.66 -8.31 -20.65
CA ALA A 639 6.69 -7.97 -19.62
C ALA A 639 6.25 -6.51 -19.75
N ILE A 640 5.02 -6.24 -19.31
CA ILE A 640 4.51 -4.89 -19.08
C ILE A 640 4.36 -4.69 -17.58
N PHE A 641 4.70 -3.51 -17.09
CA PHE A 641 4.53 -3.15 -15.69
C PHE A 641 4.14 -1.69 -15.49
N ALA A 642 3.45 -1.42 -14.38
CA ALA A 642 3.07 -0.05 -13.99
C ALA A 642 4.09 0.55 -13.01
N THR A 643 4.53 1.79 -13.24
CA THR A 643 5.46 2.54 -12.38
C THR A 643 5.24 4.05 -12.47
N ASP A 644 5.43 4.77 -11.36
CA ASP A 644 5.45 6.23 -11.29
C ASP A 644 6.89 6.79 -11.32
N GLU A 645 7.90 5.95 -11.09
CA GLU A 645 9.31 6.36 -11.01
C GLU A 645 9.88 6.82 -12.37
N LEU A 646 9.43 6.18 -13.45
CA LEU A 646 9.82 6.52 -14.82
C LEU A 646 8.91 7.59 -15.42
N SER A 647 7.74 7.80 -14.81
CA SER A 647 6.73 8.77 -15.27
C SER A 647 7.19 10.21 -15.07
N LYS A 648 6.92 11.05 -16.07
CA LYS A 648 7.19 12.49 -15.99
C LYS A 648 6.16 13.24 -15.15
N LYS A 649 5.00 12.63 -14.90
CA LYS A 649 3.83 13.27 -14.26
C LYS A 649 3.65 12.86 -12.80
N HIS A 650 4.48 11.96 -12.28
CA HIS A 650 4.32 11.34 -10.95
C HIS A 650 3.01 10.55 -10.76
N GLU A 651 2.36 10.17 -11.86
CA GLU A 651 1.26 9.21 -11.92
C GLU A 651 1.79 7.89 -12.49
N SER A 652 1.23 6.76 -12.07
CA SER A 652 1.64 5.46 -12.60
C SER A 652 1.32 5.33 -14.09
N GLU A 653 2.34 5.02 -14.88
CA GLU A 653 2.28 4.76 -16.33
C GLU A 653 2.76 3.33 -16.61
N LEU A 654 2.42 2.79 -17.79
CA LEU A 654 2.82 1.45 -18.22
C LEU A 654 4.12 1.47 -19.04
N TYR A 655 5.07 0.66 -18.62
CA TYR A 655 6.33 0.44 -19.31
C TYR A 655 6.46 -1.02 -19.72
N SER A 656 7.19 -1.27 -20.81
CA SER A 656 7.49 -2.59 -21.33
C SER A 656 8.99 -2.86 -21.25
N MET A 657 9.35 -4.12 -21.00
CA MET A 657 10.73 -4.59 -20.97
C MET A 657 10.85 -6.02 -21.52
N ALA A 658 12.03 -6.39 -22.02
CA ALA A 658 12.33 -7.79 -22.30
C ALA A 658 12.54 -8.57 -20.99
N LEU A 659 12.34 -9.89 -21.02
CA LEU A 659 12.72 -10.73 -19.88
C LEU A 659 14.24 -10.99 -19.90
N PRO A 660 14.94 -10.79 -18.77
CA PRO A 660 16.38 -11.03 -18.69
C PRO A 660 16.71 -12.52 -18.81
N GLY A 661 17.91 -12.86 -19.29
CA GLY A 661 18.32 -14.25 -19.50
C GLY A 661 18.28 -15.11 -18.23
N ILE A 662 18.45 -14.50 -17.06
CA ILE A 662 18.34 -15.16 -15.75
C ILE A 662 16.94 -15.72 -15.48
N ALA A 663 15.90 -15.13 -16.10
CA ALA A 663 14.54 -15.65 -16.04
C ALA A 663 14.44 -17.04 -16.68
N LYS A 664 15.37 -17.43 -17.56
CA LYS A 664 15.37 -18.70 -18.31
C LYS A 664 13.98 -19.02 -18.87
N ALA A 665 13.32 -17.97 -19.35
CA ALA A 665 11.96 -18.03 -19.87
C ALA A 665 11.95 -18.92 -21.13
N GLU A 666 11.21 -20.02 -21.08
CA GLU A 666 10.98 -20.83 -22.28
C GLU A 666 10.09 -20.01 -23.21
N LYS A 667 10.54 -19.72 -24.44
CA LYS A 667 9.71 -18.96 -25.38
C LYS A 667 8.50 -19.78 -25.79
N HIS A 668 7.34 -19.14 -25.93
CA HIS A 668 6.11 -19.79 -26.39
C HIS A 668 5.64 -19.25 -27.75
N GLN A 669 4.99 -20.12 -28.51
CA GLN A 669 4.24 -19.78 -29.71
C GLN A 669 2.75 -19.85 -29.37
N ILE A 670 2.00 -18.82 -29.78
CA ILE A 670 0.56 -18.74 -29.51
C ILE A 670 -0.20 -19.00 -30.79
N LEU A 671 -1.06 -20.02 -30.78
CA LEU A 671 -1.98 -20.32 -31.88
C LEU A 671 -3.37 -19.87 -31.48
N ASN A 672 -3.95 -19.02 -32.32
CA ASN A 672 -5.34 -18.62 -32.20
C ASN A 672 -6.13 -19.32 -33.31
N LEU A 673 -7.06 -20.19 -32.91
CA LEU A 673 -7.87 -20.98 -33.83
C LEU A 673 -9.32 -20.58 -33.70
N PRO A 674 -9.89 -19.80 -34.63
CA PRO A 674 -11.33 -19.59 -34.68
C PRO A 674 -12.07 -20.93 -34.73
N VAL A 675 -13.13 -21.06 -33.93
CA VAL A 675 -13.99 -22.25 -33.97
C VAL A 675 -14.67 -22.41 -35.34
N GLY A 676 -14.93 -21.29 -36.03
CA GLY A 676 -15.55 -21.28 -37.36
C GLY A 676 -16.94 -21.95 -37.33
N ASN A 677 -17.19 -22.82 -38.32
CA ASN A 677 -18.42 -23.63 -38.40
C ASN A 677 -18.33 -24.98 -37.65
N ILE A 678 -17.23 -25.25 -36.93
CA ILE A 678 -17.08 -26.52 -36.20
C ILE A 678 -18.11 -26.61 -35.09
N GLY A 679 -18.81 -27.74 -35.08
CA GLY A 679 -19.87 -27.96 -34.10
C GLY A 679 -21.03 -26.96 -34.26
N GLN A 680 -21.24 -26.36 -35.45
CA GLN A 680 -22.41 -25.50 -35.71
C GLN A 680 -23.76 -26.21 -35.45
N HIS A 681 -23.76 -27.54 -35.57
CA HIS A 681 -24.90 -28.40 -35.28
C HIS A 681 -25.07 -28.68 -33.77
N LEU A 682 -24.07 -28.35 -32.96
CA LEU A 682 -24.11 -28.50 -31.51
C LEU A 682 -24.82 -27.31 -30.89
N SER A 683 -25.43 -27.55 -29.72
CA SER A 683 -25.96 -26.45 -28.91
C SER A 683 -24.83 -25.50 -28.47
N PRO A 684 -25.14 -24.23 -28.18
CA PRO A 684 -24.16 -23.27 -27.64
C PRO A 684 -23.41 -23.79 -26.41
N SER A 685 -24.07 -24.52 -25.52
CA SER A 685 -23.42 -25.15 -24.35
C SER A 685 -22.40 -26.22 -24.76
N LYS A 686 -22.73 -27.04 -25.75
CA LYS A 686 -21.85 -28.09 -26.27
C LYS A 686 -20.66 -27.53 -27.04
N ARG A 687 -20.83 -26.42 -27.75
CA ARG A 687 -19.69 -25.71 -28.38
C ARG A 687 -18.62 -25.29 -27.36
N ARG A 688 -19.02 -24.90 -26.16
CA ARG A 688 -18.08 -24.54 -25.07
C ARG A 688 -17.47 -25.75 -24.34
N GLU A 689 -18.01 -26.95 -24.56
CA GLU A 689 -17.48 -28.21 -24.02
C GLU A 689 -16.48 -28.89 -24.96
N MET A 690 -16.38 -28.42 -26.21
CA MET A 690 -15.46 -28.96 -27.20
C MET A 690 -14.02 -28.98 -26.71
N VAL A 691 -13.25 -29.93 -27.21
CA VAL A 691 -11.84 -30.11 -26.87
C VAL A 691 -11.03 -30.21 -28.14
N LEU A 692 -10.04 -29.33 -28.27
CA LEU A 692 -8.95 -29.45 -29.22
C LEU A 692 -7.85 -30.29 -28.56
N GLN A 693 -7.62 -31.49 -29.10
CA GLN A 693 -6.44 -32.27 -28.76
C GLN A 693 -5.30 -31.89 -29.68
N ILE A 694 -4.13 -31.65 -29.10
CA ILE A 694 -2.89 -31.35 -29.80
C ILE A 694 -1.89 -32.45 -29.49
N ARG A 695 -1.32 -33.02 -30.53
CA ARG A 695 -0.43 -34.18 -30.48
C ARG A 695 0.88 -33.88 -31.20
N ASP A 696 1.92 -34.57 -30.77
CA ASP A 696 3.21 -34.57 -31.44
C ASP A 696 3.06 -35.19 -32.84
N ALA A 697 3.51 -34.50 -33.87
CA ALA A 697 3.34 -34.99 -35.24
C ALA A 697 4.23 -36.21 -35.58
N ALA A 698 5.31 -36.44 -34.85
CA ALA A 698 6.21 -37.57 -35.02
C ALA A 698 5.80 -38.77 -34.15
N THR A 699 5.43 -38.54 -32.89
CA THR A 699 5.16 -39.62 -31.92
C THR A 699 3.67 -39.89 -31.67
N ASP A 700 2.78 -38.99 -32.12
CA ASP A 700 1.33 -39.00 -31.83
C ASP A 700 0.96 -38.88 -30.34
N GLN A 701 1.94 -38.60 -29.49
CA GLN A 701 1.75 -38.37 -28.07
C GLN A 701 0.92 -37.10 -27.84
N LEU A 702 -0.06 -37.17 -26.94
CA LEU A 702 -0.86 -36.02 -26.54
C LEU A 702 0.02 -34.98 -25.82
N ILE A 703 0.04 -33.76 -26.36
CA ILE A 703 0.77 -32.61 -25.81
C ILE A 703 -0.16 -31.80 -24.90
N SER A 704 -1.35 -31.48 -25.40
CA SER A 704 -2.29 -30.62 -24.68
C SER A 704 -3.72 -30.89 -25.11
N GLU A 705 -4.64 -30.71 -24.16
CA GLU A 705 -6.07 -30.60 -24.42
C GLU A 705 -6.53 -29.19 -24.11
N VAL A 706 -7.20 -28.54 -25.05
CA VAL A 706 -7.58 -27.13 -24.95
C VAL A 706 -9.07 -26.99 -25.20
N LYS A 707 -9.75 -26.28 -24.30
CA LYS A 707 -11.16 -25.90 -24.48
C LYS A 707 -11.25 -24.52 -25.13
N PRO A 708 -12.32 -24.21 -25.88
CA PRO A 708 -12.43 -22.91 -26.52
C PRO A 708 -12.74 -21.82 -25.48
N GLN A 709 -12.18 -20.64 -25.70
CA GLN A 709 -12.61 -19.42 -25.04
C GLN A 709 -13.96 -19.01 -25.63
N GLY A 710 -15.01 -19.16 -24.83
CA GLY A 710 -16.39 -18.96 -25.27
C GLY A 710 -16.74 -19.83 -26.48
N GLU A 711 -17.43 -19.24 -27.46
CA GLU A 711 -17.83 -19.93 -28.69
C GLU A 711 -16.98 -19.54 -29.90
N LEU A 712 -15.89 -18.80 -29.68
CA LEU A 712 -15.22 -18.03 -30.74
C LEU A 712 -13.92 -18.68 -31.19
N ARG A 713 -13.08 -19.16 -30.26
CA ARG A 713 -11.72 -19.58 -30.57
C ARG A 713 -11.11 -20.55 -29.56
N PHE A 714 -10.18 -21.39 -30.00
CA PHE A 714 -9.20 -22.05 -29.13
C PHE A 714 -7.94 -21.18 -29.06
N ILE A 715 -7.41 -20.98 -27.85
CA ILE A 715 -6.12 -20.33 -27.64
C ILE A 715 -5.15 -21.39 -27.13
N VAL A 716 -4.09 -21.60 -27.89
CA VAL A 716 -3.09 -22.63 -27.63
C VAL A 716 -1.76 -21.95 -27.42
N SER A 717 -1.07 -22.32 -26.35
CA SER A 717 0.32 -21.92 -26.13
C SER A 717 1.20 -23.17 -26.10
N LEU A 718 2.22 -23.19 -26.95
CA LEU A 718 3.17 -24.29 -27.10
C LEU A 718 4.60 -23.79 -26.91
N PRO A 719 5.52 -24.61 -26.37
CA PRO A 719 6.93 -24.26 -26.35
C PRO A 719 7.48 -23.96 -27.75
N GLY A 720 8.40 -23.00 -27.83
CA GLY A 720 8.98 -22.50 -29.06
C GLY A 720 9.78 -23.54 -29.86
N ALA A 721 10.21 -24.62 -29.19
CA ALA A 721 10.92 -25.73 -29.82
C ALA A 721 10.03 -26.60 -30.73
N TRP A 722 8.71 -26.55 -30.55
CA TRP A 722 7.78 -27.31 -31.40
C TRP A 722 7.74 -26.73 -32.81
N THR A 723 7.96 -27.57 -33.81
CA THR A 723 7.98 -27.19 -35.24
C THR A 723 6.81 -27.77 -36.02
N LYS A 724 6.17 -28.82 -35.52
CA LYS A 724 5.02 -29.47 -36.16
C LYS A 724 4.11 -30.13 -35.13
N ILE A 725 2.80 -30.00 -35.33
CA ILE A 725 1.78 -30.60 -34.48
C ILE A 725 0.71 -31.31 -35.32
N ARG A 726 0.05 -32.28 -34.70
CA ARG A 726 -1.25 -32.82 -35.12
C ARG A 726 -2.35 -32.27 -34.23
N TYR A 727 -3.53 -32.08 -34.78
CA TYR A 727 -4.67 -31.65 -33.99
C TYR A 727 -5.99 -32.28 -34.45
N GLN A 728 -6.91 -32.42 -33.51
CA GLN A 728 -8.29 -32.87 -33.75
C GLN A 728 -9.24 -32.21 -32.75
N VAL A 729 -10.47 -31.90 -33.18
CA VAL A 729 -11.51 -31.38 -32.31
C VAL A 729 -12.51 -32.47 -31.96
N PHE A 730 -12.93 -32.52 -30.71
CA PHE A 730 -13.94 -33.44 -30.19
C PHE A 730 -15.08 -32.66 -29.55
N GLU A 731 -16.29 -33.23 -29.53
CA GLU A 731 -17.45 -32.62 -28.84
C GLU A 731 -17.20 -32.45 -27.33
N SER A 732 -16.44 -33.36 -26.72
CA SER A 732 -16.05 -33.30 -25.31
C SER A 732 -14.81 -34.16 -25.05
N ALA A 733 -14.21 -34.01 -23.87
CA ALA A 733 -13.09 -34.85 -23.41
C ALA A 733 -13.42 -36.36 -23.32
N LYS A 734 -14.71 -36.71 -23.28
CA LYS A 734 -15.16 -38.12 -23.23
C LYS A 734 -15.48 -38.69 -24.62
N SER A 735 -15.53 -37.84 -25.64
CA SER A 735 -15.90 -38.25 -26.99
C SER A 735 -14.73 -38.97 -27.65
N VAL A 736 -15.00 -40.15 -28.21
CA VAL A 736 -14.01 -40.95 -28.95
C VAL A 736 -14.03 -40.69 -30.46
N VAL A 737 -15.09 -40.03 -30.95
CA VAL A 737 -15.23 -39.65 -32.37
C VAL A 737 -14.91 -38.16 -32.51
N PRO A 738 -13.93 -37.79 -33.37
CA PRO A 738 -13.60 -36.39 -33.61
C PRO A 738 -14.64 -35.73 -34.54
N LEU A 739 -14.82 -34.42 -34.38
CA LEU A 739 -15.62 -33.55 -35.25
C LEU A 739 -14.85 -33.14 -36.52
N THR A 740 -13.53 -33.32 -36.54
CA THR A 740 -12.65 -32.92 -37.64
C THR A 740 -11.74 -34.07 -38.07
N GLN A 741 -11.21 -33.98 -39.29
CA GLN A 741 -10.10 -34.86 -39.70
C GLN A 741 -8.85 -34.54 -38.86
N VAL A 742 -7.87 -35.44 -38.85
CA VAL A 742 -6.55 -35.13 -38.31
C VAL A 742 -5.95 -34.02 -39.15
N GLY A 743 -5.77 -32.85 -38.55
CA GLY A 743 -5.01 -31.76 -39.14
C GLY A 743 -3.54 -31.87 -38.76
N GLU A 744 -2.66 -31.51 -39.69
CA GLU A 744 -1.24 -31.28 -39.40
C GLU A 744 -0.92 -29.80 -39.63
N TYR A 745 -0.12 -29.21 -38.75
CA TYR A 745 0.33 -27.85 -38.90
C TYR A 745 1.83 -27.72 -38.64
N VAL A 746 2.51 -27.00 -39.52
CA VAL A 746 3.91 -26.63 -39.39
C VAL A 746 3.99 -25.25 -38.74
N LEU A 747 4.57 -25.21 -37.55
CA LEU A 747 4.71 -24.02 -36.74
C LEU A 747 5.79 -23.11 -37.34
N LYS A 748 5.45 -21.84 -37.54
CA LYS A 748 6.42 -20.83 -37.98
C LYS A 748 7.18 -20.27 -36.78
N PRO A 749 8.49 -20.04 -36.87
CA PRO A 749 9.23 -19.43 -35.78
C PRO A 749 8.66 -18.06 -35.38
N GLY A 750 8.32 -17.91 -34.10
CA GLY A 750 8.00 -16.64 -33.45
C GLY A 750 6.54 -16.18 -33.56
N GLY A 751 6.01 -15.70 -32.43
CA GLY A 751 4.81 -14.86 -32.35
C GLY A 751 3.45 -15.57 -32.42
N LEU A 752 2.42 -14.74 -32.52
CA LEU A 752 1.02 -15.14 -32.67
C LEU A 752 0.75 -15.65 -34.09
N GLN A 753 0.18 -16.84 -34.21
CA GLN A 753 -0.23 -17.42 -35.50
C GLN A 753 -1.74 -17.64 -35.52
N GLU A 754 -2.38 -17.18 -36.58
CA GLU A 754 -3.74 -17.60 -36.93
C GLU A 754 -3.68 -18.81 -37.85
N LEU A 755 -4.36 -19.88 -37.46
CA LEU A 755 -4.53 -21.04 -38.32
C LEU A 755 -5.67 -20.80 -39.33
N PRO A 756 -5.54 -21.24 -40.59
CA PRO A 756 -6.67 -21.26 -41.53
C PRO A 756 -7.81 -22.14 -40.97
N GLU A 757 -9.05 -21.90 -41.45
CA GLU A 757 -10.25 -22.61 -40.96
C GLU A 757 -10.04 -24.12 -40.91
N LEU A 758 -10.35 -24.70 -39.74
CA LEU A 758 -10.27 -26.13 -39.48
C LEU A 758 -11.21 -26.88 -40.44
N ILE A 759 -10.67 -27.83 -41.20
CA ILE A 759 -11.43 -28.58 -42.22
C ILE A 759 -12.34 -29.61 -41.53
N LEU A 760 -13.65 -29.43 -41.68
CA LEU A 760 -14.70 -30.33 -41.17
C LEU A 760 -14.60 -31.73 -41.78
N LEU A 761 -14.89 -32.76 -40.98
CA LEU A 761 -15.38 -34.04 -41.54
C LEU A 761 -16.78 -33.77 -42.11
N GLN A 762 -16.96 -33.95 -43.43
CA GLN A 762 -18.28 -33.92 -44.06
C GLN A 762 -19.18 -35.04 -43.53
#